data_AF-A0A7J7ZJA2-F1
#
_entry.id   AF-A0A7J7ZJA2-F1
#
_cell.length_a   1.000
_cell.length_b   1.000
_cell.length_c   1.000
_cell.angle_alpha   90.00
_cell.angle_beta   90.00
_cell.angle_gamma   90.00
#
_symmetry.space_group_name_H-M   'P 1'
#
loop_
_entity.id
_entity.type
_entity.pdbx_description
1 polymer ?
#
loop_
_entity_poly.entity_id
_entity_poly.type
_entity_poly.pdbx_seq_one_letter_code
_entity_poly.pdbx_strand_id
1 'polypeptide(L)'
;MFSEIRAVFSRRYLLQNTALEVFMANRTSVMFNFPDQATVKKVVYSLPRVGVGTSYGLPQARRISLATPRQLYKSSNMTQRWQRREISNFEYLMFLNTIAGRTYNDLNQYPVFPWVLTNYESEDLDLTLPGNFRDLSKPIGALNPKRAVFYAERYETWEDDQSPPYHYNTHYSTATSTLSWLVRIEPFTTFFLNANDGKFDHPNRTFSSVARSWRTSQRDTSDVKELIPEFYYLPEMFVNSNGYSLGVREDEVVINNVDLPPWAKKPEDFVRINRMALESEFVSCQLHQWIDLIFGYKQRGPEAVRALNVFHYLTYEGSMNLDSITDPVLREAMEAQIQNFGQTPSQLLIEPHPPRSSAMHLCFLPQSPLMFKDQMQQDVIMVLKFPSNSPVTHVAANTLPHLTIPAVVTVTCSRLFAVNRWHNTVGLRGAPGYSLDQAHHLPIEMDPLIANNSGVNKRQITDLVDQSIQINAHCFVVTADNRYILICGFWDKSFRVYSTETGKLTQIVFGHWDVVTCLARSESYIGGDCYIVSGSRDATLLLWYWSGRHHIIGDNPNSSDYPAPRAVLTGHDHEVVCVSVCAELGLVISGAKEGPCLVHTITGDLLRALEGPENCLFPRLISVSSEGHCIIYYERGRFSNFSINGKLLAQMEINDSTRAILLSSDGQNLVTGGDNGVVEVWQACDFKQLYIYPGCDAGIRAMDLSHDQRTLITGMASGSIVAFNIDFNRWHYEHQNRY
;
A
#
# COMPACT_ATOMS: atom_id res chain seq x y z
N MET A 1 -14.18 -22.11 3.63
CA MET A 1 -14.78 -21.09 2.75
C MET A 1 -15.22 -19.85 3.55
N PHE A 2 -16.15 -19.93 4.52
CA PHE A 2 -16.53 -18.73 5.32
C PHE A 2 -15.41 -18.12 6.17
N SER A 3 -14.40 -18.90 6.54
CA SER A 3 -13.20 -18.44 7.25
C SER A 3 -12.36 -17.44 6.45
N GLU A 4 -12.54 -17.38 5.13
CA GLU A 4 -11.77 -16.50 4.24
C GLU A 4 -12.44 -15.14 4.03
N ILE A 5 -13.71 -14.98 4.41
CA ILE A 5 -14.42 -13.71 4.25
C ILE A 5 -13.84 -12.70 5.25
N ARG A 6 -13.40 -11.54 4.76
CA ARG A 6 -12.81 -10.47 5.58
C ARG A 6 -13.68 -9.22 5.69
N ALA A 7 -14.49 -8.92 4.69
CA ALA A 7 -15.41 -7.78 4.73
C ALA A 7 -16.64 -8.02 3.84
N VAL A 8 -17.77 -7.43 4.22
CA VAL A 8 -19.04 -7.50 3.50
C VAL A 8 -19.66 -6.11 3.47
N PHE A 9 -19.95 -5.60 2.27
CA PHE A 9 -20.50 -4.26 2.05
C PHE A 9 -21.84 -4.31 1.31
N SER A 10 -22.81 -3.55 1.79
CA SER A 10 -23.98 -3.18 0.98
C SER A 10 -23.54 -2.34 -0.22
N ARG A 11 -24.08 -2.66 -1.39
CA ARG A 11 -23.79 -1.97 -2.66
C ARG A 11 -25.08 -1.60 -3.37
N ARG A 12 -24.91 -0.75 -4.38
CA ARG A 12 -25.97 -0.45 -5.33
C ARG A 12 -25.70 -1.12 -6.66
N TYR A 13 -26.77 -1.40 -7.39
CA TYR A 13 -26.73 -1.77 -8.80
C TYR A 13 -27.82 -0.98 -9.51
N LEU A 14 -27.48 -0.29 -10.60
CA LEU A 14 -28.40 0.62 -11.31
C LEU A 14 -29.09 1.63 -10.38
N LEU A 15 -28.30 2.21 -9.45
CA LEU A 15 -28.76 3.13 -8.40
C LEU A 15 -29.75 2.54 -7.38
N GLN A 16 -30.07 1.24 -7.45
CA GLN A 16 -30.91 0.53 -6.47
C GLN A 16 -30.06 -0.12 -5.38
N ASN A 17 -30.47 -0.01 -4.11
CA ASN A 17 -29.74 -0.57 -2.96
C ASN A 17 -30.06 -2.06 -2.73
N THR A 18 -29.78 -2.86 -3.75
CA THR A 18 -30.12 -4.30 -3.83
C THR A 18 -28.90 -5.20 -4.01
N ALA A 19 -27.68 -4.65 -3.97
CA ALA A 19 -26.46 -5.41 -4.19
C ALA A 19 -25.63 -5.60 -2.91
N LEU A 20 -24.74 -6.59 -2.94
CA LEU A 20 -23.81 -6.92 -1.86
C LEU A 20 -22.45 -7.29 -2.46
N GLU A 21 -21.37 -6.82 -1.86
CA GLU A 21 -20.01 -7.20 -2.24
C GLU A 21 -19.28 -7.85 -1.06
N VAL A 22 -18.63 -8.99 -1.34
CA VAL A 22 -17.90 -9.80 -0.36
C VAL A 22 -16.42 -9.79 -0.71
N PHE A 23 -15.58 -9.42 0.26
CA PHE A 23 -14.12 -9.39 0.13
C PHE A 23 -13.50 -10.57 0.88
N MET A 24 -12.60 -11.28 0.20
CA MET A 24 -11.92 -12.47 0.69
C MET A 24 -10.51 -12.16 1.20
N ALA A 25 -9.90 -13.12 1.90
CA ALA A 25 -8.56 -12.99 2.48
C ALA A 25 -7.45 -12.86 1.42
N ASN A 26 -7.65 -13.45 0.25
CA ASN A 26 -6.75 -13.32 -0.92
C ASN A 26 -6.98 -12.00 -1.70
N ARG A 27 -7.65 -11.00 -1.10
CA ARG A 27 -7.99 -9.69 -1.70
C ARG A 27 -8.93 -9.74 -2.90
N THR A 28 -9.43 -10.91 -3.31
CA THR A 28 -10.49 -10.99 -4.32
C THR A 28 -11.81 -10.47 -3.76
N SER A 29 -12.65 -9.88 -4.61
CA SER A 29 -14.00 -9.48 -4.26
C SER A 29 -15.00 -10.00 -5.29
N VAL A 30 -16.21 -10.32 -4.81
CA VAL A 30 -17.31 -10.76 -5.67
C VAL A 30 -18.55 -9.95 -5.32
N MET A 31 -19.20 -9.40 -6.34
CA MET A 31 -20.43 -8.62 -6.22
C MET A 31 -21.65 -9.44 -6.66
N PHE A 32 -22.72 -9.35 -5.89
CA PHE A 32 -24.01 -9.98 -6.18
C PHE A 32 -25.11 -8.92 -6.19
N ASN A 33 -26.04 -9.00 -7.14
CA ASN A 33 -27.28 -8.24 -7.12
C ASN A 33 -28.45 -9.16 -6.74
N PHE A 34 -29.39 -8.65 -5.96
CA PHE A 34 -30.57 -9.36 -5.49
C PHE A 34 -31.86 -8.66 -5.96
N PRO A 35 -33.03 -9.34 -5.89
CA PRO A 35 -34.29 -8.73 -6.28
C PRO A 35 -34.73 -7.57 -5.38
N ASP A 36 -34.45 -7.65 -4.08
CA ASP A 36 -34.90 -6.65 -3.11
C ASP A 36 -33.91 -6.46 -1.94
N GLN A 37 -34.05 -5.33 -1.25
CA GLN A 37 -33.22 -5.02 -0.08
C GLN A 37 -33.49 -5.98 1.10
N ALA A 38 -34.68 -6.59 1.17
CA ALA A 38 -35.00 -7.57 2.21
C ALA A 38 -34.17 -8.85 2.07
N THR A 39 -33.92 -9.30 0.83
CA THR A 39 -33.04 -10.44 0.53
C THR A 39 -31.60 -10.13 0.90
N VAL A 40 -31.09 -8.94 0.56
CA VAL A 40 -29.75 -8.50 1.00
C VAL A 40 -29.60 -8.62 2.52
N LYS A 41 -30.58 -8.15 3.29
CA LYS A 41 -30.57 -8.29 4.75
C LYS A 41 -30.51 -9.75 5.18
N LYS A 42 -31.36 -10.63 4.63
CA LYS A 42 -31.36 -12.07 4.95
C LYS A 42 -30.00 -12.73 4.66
N VAL A 43 -29.38 -12.41 3.54
CA VAL A 43 -28.05 -12.93 3.17
C VAL A 43 -26.99 -12.47 4.16
N VAL A 44 -26.95 -11.18 4.52
CA VAL A 44 -25.99 -10.65 5.50
C VAL A 44 -26.16 -11.30 6.89
N TYR A 45 -27.39 -11.62 7.29
CA TYR A 45 -27.64 -12.35 8.55
C TYR A 45 -27.12 -13.78 8.54
N SER A 46 -26.98 -14.38 7.35
CA SER A 46 -26.44 -15.73 7.16
C SER A 46 -24.90 -15.74 7.06
N LEU A 47 -24.29 -14.61 6.72
CA LEU A 47 -22.83 -14.46 6.58
C LEU A 47 -22.10 -14.29 7.94
N PRO A 48 -20.77 -14.54 7.97
CA PRO A 48 -19.92 -14.27 9.12
C PRO A 48 -20.00 -12.80 9.59
N ARG A 49 -19.79 -12.58 10.89
CA ARG A 49 -19.87 -11.24 11.52
C ARG A 49 -18.57 -10.45 11.31
N VAL A 50 -18.23 -10.19 10.06
CA VAL A 50 -16.99 -9.49 9.70
C VAL A 50 -17.16 -7.97 9.57
N GLY A 51 -18.39 -7.48 9.44
CA GLY A 51 -18.64 -6.06 9.18
C GLY A 51 -18.06 -5.62 7.85
N VAL A 52 -17.45 -4.44 7.83
CA VAL A 52 -16.76 -3.85 6.67
C VAL A 52 -15.24 -3.99 6.75
N GLY A 53 -14.75 -5.00 7.48
CA GLY A 53 -13.33 -5.21 7.73
C GLY A 53 -12.81 -4.43 8.94
N THR A 54 -11.53 -4.60 9.25
CA THR A 54 -10.87 -4.02 10.44
C THR A 54 -10.10 -2.73 10.13
N SER A 55 -9.80 -2.46 8.87
CA SER A 55 -8.97 -1.33 8.42
C SER A 55 -9.61 0.03 8.67
N TYR A 56 -10.94 0.14 8.63
CA TYR A 56 -11.67 1.41 8.70
C TYR A 56 -12.01 1.88 10.12
N GLY A 57 -11.49 1.20 11.15
CA GLY A 57 -11.73 1.53 12.56
C GLY A 57 -13.18 1.31 13.00
N LEU A 58 -13.93 0.47 12.27
CA LEU A 58 -15.35 0.20 12.53
C LEU A 58 -15.53 -1.15 13.25
N PRO A 59 -16.56 -1.29 14.11
CA PRO A 59 -16.86 -2.57 14.74
C PRO A 59 -17.23 -3.65 13.71
N GLN A 60 -16.75 -4.87 13.91
CA GLN A 60 -17.09 -6.04 13.09
C GLN A 60 -18.49 -6.56 13.43
N ALA A 61 -19.51 -5.85 12.96
CA ALA A 61 -20.91 -6.19 13.19
C ALA A 61 -21.70 -6.20 11.88
N ARG A 62 -22.66 -7.13 11.76
CA ARG A 62 -23.57 -7.23 10.59
C ARG A 62 -24.36 -5.94 10.33
N ARG A 63 -24.66 -5.19 11.38
CA ARG A 63 -25.31 -3.87 11.28
C ARG A 63 -24.46 -2.88 10.48
N ILE A 64 -23.13 -2.95 10.61
CA ILE A 64 -22.20 -2.08 9.87
C ILE A 64 -22.16 -2.48 8.39
N SER A 65 -22.24 -3.77 8.06
CA SER A 65 -22.35 -4.21 6.65
C SER A 65 -23.60 -3.68 5.94
N LEU A 66 -24.68 -3.42 6.69
CA LEU A 66 -25.95 -2.86 6.20
C LEU A 66 -26.08 -1.34 6.39
N ALA A 67 -25.06 -0.69 6.94
CA ALA A 67 -25.09 0.74 7.22
C ALA A 67 -25.07 1.55 5.91
N THR A 68 -25.70 2.72 5.93
CA THR A 68 -25.66 3.61 4.76
C THR A 68 -24.26 4.22 4.59
N PRO A 69 -23.86 4.61 3.37
CA PRO A 69 -22.57 5.28 3.12
C PRO A 69 -22.27 6.45 4.08
N ARG A 70 -23.28 7.28 4.38
CA ARG A 70 -23.18 8.38 5.35
C ARG A 70 -22.90 7.92 6.78
N GLN A 71 -23.52 6.82 7.21
CA GLN A 71 -23.29 6.24 8.53
C GLN A 71 -21.89 5.66 8.65
N LEU A 72 -21.42 4.98 7.59
CA LEU A 72 -20.05 4.44 7.53
C LEU A 72 -19.01 5.55 7.61
N TYR A 73 -19.18 6.62 6.82
CA TYR A 73 -18.30 7.79 6.86
C TYR A 73 -18.24 8.39 8.28
N LYS A 74 -19.39 8.72 8.87
CA LYS A 74 -19.46 9.40 10.17
C LYS A 74 -18.89 8.57 11.34
N SER A 75 -18.97 7.25 11.26
CA SER A 75 -18.50 6.36 12.33
C SER A 75 -17.04 5.92 12.16
N SER A 76 -16.45 6.14 10.98
CA SER A 76 -15.07 5.75 10.70
C SER A 76 -14.07 6.74 11.30
N ASN A 77 -12.88 6.25 11.64
CA ASN A 77 -11.76 7.08 12.07
C ASN A 77 -10.80 7.48 10.91
N MET A 78 -11.10 7.10 9.67
CA MET A 78 -10.23 7.32 8.51
C MET A 78 -9.96 8.80 8.24
N THR A 79 -10.96 9.68 8.37
CA THR A 79 -10.77 11.12 8.16
C THR A 79 -9.77 11.70 9.15
N GLN A 80 -9.83 11.32 10.44
CA GLN A 80 -8.85 11.78 11.43
C GLN A 80 -7.45 11.22 11.14
N ARG A 81 -7.34 9.95 10.72
CA ARG A 81 -6.07 9.35 10.32
C ARG A 81 -5.46 10.04 9.11
N TRP A 82 -6.28 10.42 8.13
CA TRP A 82 -5.85 11.18 6.95
C TRP A 82 -5.37 12.59 7.31
N GLN A 83 -6.10 13.29 8.19
CA GLN A 83 -5.67 14.60 8.71
C GLN A 83 -4.34 14.51 9.45
N ARG A 84 -4.13 13.43 10.22
CA ARG A 84 -2.87 13.13 10.93
C ARG A 84 -1.76 12.58 10.04
N ARG A 85 -2.02 12.39 8.73
CA ARG A 85 -1.09 11.80 7.75
C ARG A 85 -0.68 10.36 8.06
N GLU A 86 -1.49 9.63 8.82
CA GLU A 86 -1.31 8.18 9.01
C GLU A 86 -1.76 7.38 7.78
N ILE A 87 -2.55 8.00 6.90
CA ILE A 87 -2.92 7.47 5.59
C ILE A 87 -2.70 8.55 4.52
N SER A 88 -2.33 8.10 3.33
CA SER A 88 -2.06 8.92 2.14
C SER A 88 -3.34 9.51 1.53
N ASN A 89 -3.20 10.49 0.64
CA ASN A 89 -4.33 11.01 -0.14
C ASN A 89 -4.95 9.92 -1.02
N PHE A 90 -4.13 9.09 -1.66
CA PHE A 90 -4.60 7.98 -2.48
C PHE A 90 -5.42 6.97 -1.68
N GLU A 91 -4.93 6.51 -0.52
CA GLU A 91 -5.67 5.56 0.32
C GLU A 91 -6.98 6.16 0.82
N TYR A 92 -6.97 7.45 1.16
CA TYR A 92 -8.18 8.14 1.57
C TYR A 92 -9.20 8.25 0.42
N LEU A 93 -8.75 8.55 -0.80
CA LEU A 93 -9.61 8.54 -1.99
C LEU A 93 -10.18 7.15 -2.28
N MET A 94 -9.37 6.10 -2.14
CA MET A 94 -9.84 4.71 -2.27
C MET A 94 -10.86 4.35 -1.20
N PHE A 95 -10.64 4.79 0.04
CA PHE A 95 -11.61 4.65 1.12
C PHE A 95 -12.93 5.33 0.77
N LEU A 96 -12.92 6.61 0.40
CA LEU A 96 -14.13 7.38 0.04
C LEU A 96 -14.89 6.72 -1.11
N ASN A 97 -14.19 6.30 -2.16
CA ASN A 97 -14.79 5.55 -3.27
C ASN A 97 -15.47 4.26 -2.78
N THR A 98 -14.79 3.46 -1.95
CA THR A 98 -15.29 2.18 -1.44
C THR A 98 -16.54 2.36 -0.56
N ILE A 99 -16.55 3.35 0.35
CA ILE A 99 -17.72 3.61 1.20
C ILE A 99 -18.85 4.28 0.42
N ALA A 100 -18.54 5.03 -0.63
CA ALA A 100 -19.52 5.58 -1.56
C ALA A 100 -20.12 4.51 -2.49
N GLY A 101 -19.72 3.24 -2.37
CA GLY A 101 -20.28 2.12 -3.13
C GLY A 101 -19.63 1.89 -4.49
N ARG A 102 -18.50 2.55 -4.79
CA ARG A 102 -17.72 2.27 -6.00
C ARG A 102 -16.98 0.94 -5.88
N THR A 103 -16.82 0.25 -7.00
CA THR A 103 -16.21 -1.08 -7.06
C THR A 103 -15.58 -1.34 -8.43
N TYR A 104 -14.60 -2.24 -8.47
CA TYR A 104 -13.98 -2.75 -9.69
C TYR A 104 -14.86 -3.80 -10.41
N ASN A 105 -15.84 -4.39 -9.71
CA ASN A 105 -16.73 -5.41 -10.27
C ASN A 105 -17.82 -4.83 -11.21
N ASP A 106 -18.18 -3.56 -11.03
CA ASP A 106 -19.14 -2.85 -11.89
C ASP A 106 -18.46 -1.62 -12.50
N LEU A 107 -18.15 -1.71 -13.80
CA LEU A 107 -17.46 -0.65 -14.54
C LEU A 107 -18.27 0.66 -14.61
N ASN A 108 -19.59 0.62 -14.42
CA ASN A 108 -20.43 1.83 -14.35
C ASN A 108 -20.28 2.56 -13.02
N GLN A 109 -19.79 1.86 -12.00
CA GLN A 109 -19.52 2.38 -10.66
C GLN A 109 -18.03 2.30 -10.32
N TYR A 110 -17.18 2.52 -11.32
CA TYR A 110 -15.74 2.53 -11.15
C TYR A 110 -15.28 3.63 -10.17
N PRO A 111 -14.19 3.41 -9.41
CA PRO A 111 -13.62 4.46 -8.56
C PRO A 111 -13.18 5.69 -9.37
N VAL A 112 -13.35 6.87 -8.77
CA VAL A 112 -13.09 8.16 -9.42
C VAL A 112 -11.97 8.88 -8.70
N PHE A 113 -11.02 9.43 -9.45
CA PHE A 113 -9.88 10.20 -8.98
C PHE A 113 -9.80 11.55 -9.71
N PRO A 114 -9.29 12.61 -9.07
CA PRO A 114 -9.15 13.90 -9.73
C PRO A 114 -8.04 13.87 -10.78
N TRP A 115 -8.18 14.67 -11.84
CA TRP A 115 -6.99 15.23 -12.51
C TRP A 115 -6.23 16.13 -11.53
N VAL A 116 -4.92 15.92 -11.40
CA VAL A 116 -4.06 16.74 -10.51
C VAL A 116 -3.16 17.68 -11.30
N LEU A 117 -2.45 17.17 -12.31
CA LEU A 117 -1.53 17.95 -13.12
C LEU A 117 -2.23 18.60 -14.31
N THR A 118 -1.75 19.78 -14.71
CA THR A 118 -2.24 20.55 -15.86
C THR A 118 -1.20 20.64 -16.99
N ASN A 119 0.08 20.48 -16.67
CA ASN A 119 1.19 20.62 -17.59
C ASN A 119 1.71 19.28 -18.10
N TYR A 120 1.42 19.00 -19.37
CA TYR A 120 1.83 17.77 -20.07
C TYR A 120 2.71 18.07 -21.30
N GLU A 121 3.27 19.28 -21.39
CA GLU A 121 4.00 19.74 -22.58
C GLU A 121 5.45 20.14 -22.27
N SER A 122 5.80 20.44 -21.01
CA SER A 122 7.15 20.83 -20.62
C SER A 122 8.13 19.64 -20.54
N GLU A 123 9.41 19.90 -20.80
CA GLU A 123 10.52 18.92 -20.65
C GLU A 123 10.78 18.53 -19.20
N ASP A 124 10.62 19.47 -18.27
CA ASP A 124 10.75 19.24 -16.83
C ASP A 124 9.47 19.66 -16.12
N LEU A 125 9.09 18.90 -15.09
CA LEU A 125 7.92 19.20 -14.26
C LEU A 125 8.35 19.53 -12.83
N ASP A 126 8.27 20.81 -12.48
CA ASP A 126 8.48 21.25 -11.11
C ASP A 126 7.18 21.16 -10.30
N LEU A 127 7.15 20.24 -9.34
CA LEU A 127 6.04 20.04 -8.41
C LEU A 127 5.95 21.13 -7.32
N THR A 128 6.87 22.10 -7.29
CA THR A 128 6.76 23.26 -6.40
C THR A 128 5.95 24.42 -6.99
N LEU A 129 5.73 24.42 -8.31
CA LEU A 129 5.03 25.50 -9.01
C LEU A 129 3.50 25.30 -8.96
N PRO A 130 2.73 26.22 -8.34
CA PRO A 130 1.28 26.10 -8.27
C PRO A 130 0.58 26.05 -9.64
N GLY A 131 1.18 26.65 -10.68
CA GLY A 131 0.64 26.67 -12.03
C GLY A 131 0.57 25.30 -12.71
N ASN A 132 1.33 24.31 -12.23
CA ASN A 132 1.31 22.94 -12.73
C ASN A 132 0.16 22.10 -12.14
N PHE A 133 -0.55 22.62 -11.14
CA PHE A 133 -1.64 21.92 -10.46
C PHE A 133 -3.01 22.46 -10.90
N ARG A 134 -3.98 21.55 -10.96
CA ARG A 134 -5.38 21.87 -11.20
C ARG A 134 -5.97 22.52 -9.95
N ASP A 135 -6.85 23.49 -10.17
CA ASP A 135 -7.78 23.96 -9.15
C ASP A 135 -8.79 22.86 -8.78
N LEU A 136 -8.52 22.17 -7.66
CA LEU A 136 -9.34 21.08 -7.12
C LEU A 136 -10.70 21.56 -6.57
N SER A 137 -10.89 22.87 -6.40
CA SER A 137 -12.16 23.44 -5.95
C SER A 137 -13.25 23.44 -7.01
N LYS A 138 -12.88 23.20 -8.27
CA LYS A 138 -13.73 23.30 -9.46
C LYS A 138 -13.86 21.96 -10.20
N PRO A 139 -15.06 21.63 -10.73
CA PRO A 139 -15.23 20.51 -11.64
C PRO A 139 -14.54 20.76 -12.99
N ILE A 140 -14.29 19.71 -13.78
CA ILE A 140 -13.59 19.81 -15.08
C ILE A 140 -14.21 20.88 -15.98
N GLY A 141 -15.54 20.90 -16.06
CA GLY A 141 -16.29 21.83 -16.90
C GLY A 141 -16.04 23.31 -16.58
N ALA A 142 -15.71 23.62 -15.32
CA ALA A 142 -15.52 24.99 -14.82
C ALA A 142 -14.06 25.47 -14.85
N LEU A 143 -13.11 24.62 -15.24
CA LEU A 143 -11.69 24.99 -15.30
C LEU A 143 -11.41 26.01 -16.41
N ASN A 144 -11.99 25.80 -17.58
CA ASN A 144 -11.89 26.73 -18.70
C ASN A 144 -13.01 27.79 -18.60
N PRO A 145 -12.67 29.08 -18.40
CA PRO A 145 -13.67 30.12 -18.15
C PRO A 145 -14.65 30.31 -19.31
N LYS A 146 -14.19 30.15 -20.57
CA LYS A 146 -15.08 30.27 -21.74
C LYS A 146 -16.15 29.17 -21.75
N ARG A 147 -15.77 27.96 -21.33
CA ARG A 147 -16.66 26.81 -21.27
C ARG A 147 -17.57 26.88 -20.03
N ALA A 148 -17.07 27.42 -18.93
CA ALA A 148 -17.87 27.67 -17.74
C ALA A 148 -19.07 28.58 -18.03
N VAL A 149 -18.87 29.65 -18.81
CA VAL A 149 -19.95 30.54 -19.26
C VAL A 149 -20.98 29.80 -20.10
N PHE A 150 -20.53 28.99 -21.07
CA PHE A 150 -21.44 28.16 -21.89
C PHE A 150 -22.33 27.23 -21.04
N TYR A 151 -21.76 26.57 -20.03
CA TYR A 151 -22.54 25.70 -19.15
C TYR A 151 -23.48 26.48 -18.23
N ALA A 152 -23.07 27.65 -17.74
CA ALA A 152 -23.93 28.53 -16.96
C ALA A 152 -25.13 29.01 -17.79
N GLU A 153 -24.89 29.49 -19.01
CA GLU A 153 -25.95 29.92 -19.94
C GLU A 153 -26.91 28.76 -20.27
N ARG A 154 -26.38 27.56 -20.52
CA ARG A 154 -27.21 26.36 -20.75
C ARG A 154 -28.13 26.04 -19.56
N TYR A 155 -27.62 26.19 -18.34
CA TYR A 155 -28.40 25.93 -17.13
C TYR A 155 -29.47 27.00 -16.91
N GLU A 156 -29.16 28.27 -17.17
CA GLU A 156 -30.08 29.40 -17.00
C GLU A 156 -31.19 29.45 -18.05
N THR A 157 -30.89 29.06 -19.29
CA THR A 157 -31.81 29.08 -20.43
C THR A 157 -32.59 27.77 -20.61
N TRP A 158 -32.62 26.92 -19.58
CA TRP A 158 -33.29 25.63 -19.65
C TRP A 158 -34.82 25.78 -19.63
N GLU A 159 -35.47 25.47 -20.75
CA GLU A 159 -36.92 25.64 -20.96
C GLU A 159 -37.70 24.31 -20.99
N ASP A 160 -37.06 23.16 -20.75
CA ASP A 160 -37.74 21.86 -20.77
C ASP A 160 -38.43 21.56 -19.43
N ASP A 161 -39.76 21.53 -19.44
CA ASP A 161 -40.59 21.21 -18.27
C ASP A 161 -40.48 19.74 -17.82
N GLN A 162 -40.01 18.84 -18.70
CA GLN A 162 -39.93 17.40 -18.40
C GLN A 162 -38.64 17.00 -17.69
N SER A 163 -37.57 17.80 -17.81
CA SER A 163 -36.26 17.50 -17.24
C SER A 163 -35.71 18.69 -16.45
N PRO A 164 -35.19 18.47 -15.23
CA PRO A 164 -34.59 19.55 -14.45
C PRO A 164 -33.32 20.08 -15.13
N PRO A 165 -32.96 21.36 -14.92
CA PRO A 165 -31.76 21.95 -15.52
C PRO A 165 -30.49 21.26 -15.04
N TYR A 166 -29.53 21.12 -15.94
CA TYR A 166 -28.21 20.54 -15.68
C TYR A 166 -27.13 21.22 -16.51
N HIS A 167 -25.89 21.22 -16.00
CA HIS A 167 -24.74 21.76 -16.71
C HIS A 167 -24.20 20.75 -17.72
N TYR A 168 -24.08 19.48 -17.31
CA TYR A 168 -23.39 18.45 -18.08
C TYR A 168 -24.34 17.35 -18.54
N ASN A 169 -24.32 17.08 -19.84
CA ASN A 169 -25.03 15.95 -20.46
C ASN A 169 -24.21 14.66 -20.44
N THR A 170 -22.92 14.76 -20.12
CA THR A 170 -22.00 13.64 -19.96
C THR A 170 -21.51 13.58 -18.52
N HIS A 171 -21.12 12.39 -18.08
CA HIS A 171 -20.68 12.16 -16.71
C HIS A 171 -19.16 11.96 -16.67
N TYR A 172 -18.55 12.30 -15.54
CA TYR A 172 -17.09 12.20 -15.36
C TYR A 172 -16.59 10.77 -15.20
N SER A 173 -17.50 9.81 -14.98
CA SER A 173 -17.20 8.38 -14.78
C SER A 173 -18.24 7.52 -15.50
N THR A 174 -17.80 6.78 -16.51
CA THR A 174 -18.63 5.87 -17.32
C THR A 174 -17.86 4.57 -17.58
N ALA A 175 -18.56 3.46 -17.82
CA ALA A 175 -17.89 2.22 -18.21
C ALA A 175 -17.06 2.40 -19.49
N THR A 176 -17.60 3.14 -20.47
CA THR A 176 -16.91 3.45 -21.73
C THR A 176 -15.62 4.23 -21.50
N SER A 177 -15.61 5.22 -20.60
CA SER A 177 -14.37 5.94 -20.26
C SER A 177 -13.34 5.03 -19.61
N THR A 178 -13.76 4.16 -18.69
CA THR A 178 -12.86 3.22 -18.01
C THR A 178 -12.23 2.23 -18.99
N LEU A 179 -13.04 1.64 -19.88
CA LEU A 179 -12.56 0.73 -20.92
C LEU A 179 -11.64 1.45 -21.91
N SER A 180 -11.93 2.72 -22.25
CA SER A 180 -11.07 3.52 -23.12
C SER A 180 -9.69 3.78 -22.49
N TRP A 181 -9.63 4.05 -21.18
CA TRP A 181 -8.36 4.21 -20.46
C TRP A 181 -7.55 2.91 -20.41
N LEU A 182 -8.21 1.78 -20.16
CA LEU A 182 -7.59 0.47 -19.92
C LEU A 182 -7.52 -0.43 -21.16
N VAL A 183 -7.78 0.10 -22.36
CA VAL A 183 -7.90 -0.68 -23.61
C VAL A 183 -6.68 -1.56 -23.93
N ARG A 184 -5.51 -1.25 -23.35
CA ARG A 184 -4.24 -1.98 -23.56
C ARG A 184 -4.02 -3.16 -22.59
N ILE A 185 -4.89 -3.34 -21.61
CA ILE A 185 -4.78 -4.38 -20.57
C ILE A 185 -5.94 -5.37 -20.69
N GLU A 186 -5.65 -6.67 -20.63
CA GLU A 186 -6.69 -7.69 -20.48
C GLU A 186 -7.17 -7.81 -19.02
N PRO A 187 -8.47 -8.05 -18.77
CA PRO A 187 -9.54 -8.40 -19.70
C PRO A 187 -10.27 -7.19 -20.34
N PHE A 188 -9.83 -5.95 -20.08
CA PHE A 188 -10.53 -4.74 -20.52
C PHE A 188 -10.54 -4.58 -22.04
N THR A 189 -9.48 -5.02 -22.73
CA THR A 189 -9.47 -5.09 -24.20
C THR A 189 -10.61 -5.97 -24.71
N THR A 190 -10.79 -7.17 -24.15
CA THR A 190 -11.88 -8.07 -24.53
C THR A 190 -13.26 -7.43 -24.29
N PHE A 191 -13.45 -6.77 -23.15
CA PHE A 191 -14.71 -6.07 -22.86
C PHE A 191 -14.96 -4.90 -23.82
N PHE A 192 -13.92 -4.16 -24.17
CA PHE A 192 -14.00 -3.05 -25.12
C PHE A 192 -14.35 -3.54 -26.54
N LEU A 193 -13.76 -4.64 -26.99
CA LEU A 193 -14.08 -5.24 -28.28
C LEU A 193 -15.52 -5.77 -28.30
N ASN A 194 -15.98 -6.43 -27.24
CA ASN A 194 -17.36 -6.91 -27.14
C ASN A 194 -18.37 -5.76 -27.22
N ALA A 195 -18.09 -4.64 -26.54
CA ALA A 195 -18.93 -3.45 -26.60
C ALA A 195 -18.95 -2.76 -27.98
N ASN A 196 -17.97 -3.03 -28.85
CA ASN A 196 -17.79 -2.38 -30.16
C ASN A 196 -17.84 -3.38 -31.33
N ASP A 197 -18.68 -4.42 -31.26
CA ASP A 197 -18.89 -5.42 -32.32
C ASP A 197 -17.59 -6.08 -32.83
N GLY A 198 -16.66 -6.35 -31.92
CA GLY A 198 -15.39 -7.02 -32.19
C GLY A 198 -14.32 -6.14 -32.85
N LYS A 199 -14.51 -4.82 -32.91
CA LYS A 199 -13.55 -3.87 -33.49
C LYS A 199 -13.04 -2.87 -32.47
N PHE A 200 -11.80 -2.42 -32.68
CA PHE A 200 -11.29 -1.25 -31.98
C PHE A 200 -12.01 0.02 -32.46
N ASP A 201 -12.06 1.03 -31.59
CA ASP A 201 -12.65 2.32 -31.91
C ASP A 201 -11.80 3.06 -32.96
N HIS A 202 -12.37 4.11 -33.54
CA HIS A 202 -11.69 4.96 -34.49
C HIS A 202 -10.36 5.46 -33.91
N PRO A 203 -9.24 5.44 -34.67
CA PRO A 203 -7.92 5.84 -34.18
C PRO A 203 -7.91 7.24 -33.54
N ASN A 204 -8.65 8.21 -34.10
CA ASN A 204 -8.74 9.56 -33.53
C ASN A 204 -9.39 9.63 -32.14
N ARG A 205 -10.24 8.67 -31.78
CA ARG A 205 -10.98 8.63 -30.51
C ARG A 205 -10.30 7.73 -29.47
N THR A 206 -9.49 6.78 -29.93
CA THR A 206 -8.74 5.88 -29.07
C THR A 206 -7.75 6.66 -28.21
N PHE A 207 -7.68 6.30 -26.93
CA PHE A 207 -6.74 6.90 -26.00
C PHE A 207 -5.31 6.68 -26.48
N SER A 208 -4.65 7.76 -26.92
CA SER A 208 -3.35 7.72 -27.58
C SER A 208 -2.32 8.66 -26.96
N SER A 209 -2.73 9.74 -26.29
CA SER A 209 -1.83 10.70 -25.66
C SER A 209 -2.47 11.31 -24.42
N VAL A 210 -1.70 11.40 -23.32
CA VAL A 210 -2.17 12.03 -22.08
C VAL A 210 -2.44 13.52 -22.30
N ALA A 211 -1.52 14.22 -22.96
CA ALA A 211 -1.66 15.64 -23.27
C ALA A 211 -2.88 15.92 -24.14
N ARG A 212 -3.15 15.06 -25.14
CA ARG A 212 -4.38 15.18 -25.96
C ARG A 212 -5.63 14.98 -25.12
N SER A 213 -5.71 13.93 -24.31
CA SER A 213 -6.89 13.66 -23.49
C SER A 213 -7.18 14.80 -22.51
N TRP A 214 -6.14 15.39 -21.91
CA TRP A 214 -6.29 16.59 -21.08
C TRP A 214 -6.80 17.80 -21.88
N ARG A 215 -6.25 18.06 -23.08
CA ARG A 215 -6.76 19.15 -23.93
C ARG A 215 -8.21 18.93 -24.35
N THR A 216 -8.60 17.69 -24.68
CA THR A 216 -9.98 17.35 -25.03
C THR A 216 -10.91 17.59 -23.84
N SER A 217 -10.55 17.14 -22.64
CA SER A 217 -11.35 17.37 -21.44
C SER A 217 -11.46 18.85 -21.03
N GLN A 218 -10.63 19.75 -21.57
CA GLN A 218 -10.71 21.20 -21.38
C GLN A 218 -11.48 21.95 -22.49
N ARG A 219 -11.55 21.39 -23.70
CA ARG A 219 -12.08 22.07 -24.90
C ARG A 219 -13.44 21.54 -25.35
N ASP A 220 -13.62 20.22 -25.34
CA ASP A 220 -14.85 19.58 -25.80
C ASP A 220 -15.98 19.83 -24.78
N THR A 221 -17.15 20.24 -25.25
CA THR A 221 -18.34 20.45 -24.40
C THR A 221 -18.97 19.14 -23.93
N SER A 222 -18.61 18.02 -24.58
CA SER A 222 -19.08 16.67 -24.24
C SER A 222 -18.08 15.89 -23.40
N ASP A 223 -16.87 16.39 -23.16
CA ASP A 223 -15.84 15.69 -22.38
C ASP A 223 -15.54 16.40 -21.05
N VAL A 224 -16.07 15.84 -19.96
CA VAL A 224 -15.82 16.27 -18.57
C VAL A 224 -15.28 15.13 -17.71
N LYS A 225 -14.59 14.15 -18.32
CA LYS A 225 -14.07 12.95 -17.65
C LYS A 225 -13.06 13.29 -16.56
N GLU A 226 -13.22 12.65 -15.41
CA GLU A 226 -12.20 12.60 -14.36
C GLU A 226 -11.30 11.36 -14.57
N LEU A 227 -10.26 11.23 -13.75
CA LEU A 227 -9.30 10.12 -13.83
C LEU A 227 -9.80 8.88 -13.09
N ILE A 228 -9.13 7.77 -13.38
CA ILE A 228 -9.24 6.50 -12.66
C ILE A 228 -8.02 6.30 -11.74
N PRO A 229 -8.12 5.48 -10.67
CA PRO A 229 -7.02 5.22 -9.74
C PRO A 229 -5.70 4.80 -10.42
N GLU A 230 -5.79 4.06 -11.53
CA GLU A 230 -4.69 3.43 -12.25
C GLU A 230 -3.66 4.44 -12.78
N PHE A 231 -4.05 5.71 -12.99
CA PHE A 231 -3.12 6.79 -13.34
C PHE A 231 -2.04 7.05 -12.27
N TYR A 232 -2.27 6.58 -11.04
CA TYR A 232 -1.44 6.81 -9.87
C TYR A 232 -0.73 5.56 -9.36
N TYR A 233 -0.90 4.39 -10.01
CA TYR A 233 -0.16 3.18 -9.62
C TYR A 233 0.10 2.15 -10.75
N LEU A 234 -0.56 2.22 -11.92
CA LEU A 234 -0.51 1.16 -12.94
C LEU A 234 0.15 1.66 -14.25
N PRO A 235 1.47 1.49 -14.42
CA PRO A 235 2.19 1.94 -15.63
C PRO A 235 1.86 1.13 -16.89
N GLU A 236 1.40 -0.11 -16.75
CA GLU A 236 1.12 -1.04 -17.84
C GLU A 236 0.05 -0.52 -18.79
N MET A 237 -0.87 0.33 -18.32
CA MET A 237 -1.98 0.80 -19.17
C MET A 237 -1.51 1.74 -20.29
N PHE A 238 -0.28 2.27 -20.18
CA PHE A 238 0.32 3.13 -21.19
C PHE A 238 1.14 2.36 -22.23
N VAL A 239 1.39 1.06 -22.01
CA VAL A 239 2.23 0.23 -22.87
C VAL A 239 1.38 -0.80 -23.60
N ASN A 240 1.58 -0.94 -24.90
CA ASN A 240 0.96 -1.99 -25.69
C ASN A 240 1.81 -3.26 -25.67
N SER A 241 1.88 -3.92 -24.51
CA SER A 241 2.66 -5.16 -24.34
C SER A 241 2.14 -6.32 -25.19
N ASN A 242 0.85 -6.31 -25.52
CA ASN A 242 0.18 -7.37 -26.27
C ASN A 242 0.28 -7.19 -27.80
N GLY A 243 0.88 -6.10 -28.28
CA GLY A 243 1.07 -5.86 -29.72
C GLY A 243 -0.23 -5.61 -30.50
N TYR A 244 -1.24 -5.01 -29.87
CA TYR A 244 -2.52 -4.71 -30.53
C TYR A 244 -2.37 -3.72 -31.69
N SER A 245 -3.12 -3.96 -32.77
CA SER A 245 -3.23 -3.02 -33.90
C SER A 245 -4.35 -2.02 -33.65
N LEU A 246 -4.02 -0.88 -33.05
CA LEU A 246 -4.97 0.20 -32.71
C LEU A 246 -5.24 1.17 -33.87
N GLY A 247 -4.69 0.87 -35.06
CA GLY A 247 -4.88 1.64 -36.29
C GLY A 247 -3.93 2.84 -36.43
N VAL A 248 -4.13 3.59 -37.51
CA VAL A 248 -3.32 4.76 -37.88
C VAL A 248 -4.22 5.98 -37.83
N ARG A 249 -3.74 7.05 -37.20
CA ARG A 249 -4.45 8.32 -37.12
C ARG A 249 -4.43 9.03 -38.49
N GLU A 250 -5.31 10.00 -38.69
CA GLU A 250 -5.30 10.84 -39.90
C GLU A 250 -3.97 11.58 -40.10
N ASP A 251 -3.25 11.88 -39.01
CA ASP A 251 -1.91 12.47 -39.04
C ASP A 251 -0.79 11.47 -39.43
N GLU A 252 -1.14 10.29 -39.97
CA GLU A 252 -0.24 9.17 -40.29
C GLU A 252 0.54 8.57 -39.10
N VAL A 253 0.19 8.97 -37.86
CA VAL A 253 0.79 8.42 -36.64
C VAL A 253 0.12 7.10 -36.27
N VAL A 254 0.92 6.03 -36.21
CA VAL A 254 0.48 4.70 -35.75
C VAL A 254 0.22 4.74 -34.24
N ILE A 255 -0.94 4.24 -33.82
CA ILE A 255 -1.29 4.18 -32.40
C ILE A 255 -0.72 2.88 -31.81
N ASN A 256 0.15 3.03 -30.81
CA ASN A 256 0.76 1.91 -30.12
C ASN A 256 0.78 2.19 -28.60
N ASN A 257 1.95 2.48 -28.04
CA ASN A 257 2.09 3.02 -26.70
C ASN A 257 1.42 4.40 -26.60
N VAL A 258 1.02 4.79 -25.40
CA VAL A 258 0.48 6.12 -25.15
C VAL A 258 1.62 7.13 -25.19
N ASP A 259 1.41 8.23 -25.90
CA ASP A 259 2.33 9.36 -25.91
C ASP A 259 2.33 10.01 -24.52
N LEU A 260 3.46 9.82 -23.82
CA LEU A 260 3.72 10.40 -22.50
C LEU A 260 4.20 11.86 -22.63
N PRO A 261 4.02 12.66 -21.57
CA PRO A 261 4.63 14.00 -21.50
C PRO A 261 6.16 13.94 -21.58
N PRO A 262 6.83 14.99 -22.08
CA PRO A 262 8.29 14.98 -22.23
C PRO A 262 9.07 14.72 -20.92
N TRP A 263 8.55 15.22 -19.79
CA TRP A 263 9.12 14.98 -18.46
C TRP A 263 9.05 13.52 -17.97
N ALA A 264 8.28 12.65 -18.64
CA ALA A 264 8.18 11.22 -18.32
C ALA A 264 8.80 10.36 -19.42
N LYS A 265 10.05 9.95 -19.22
CA LYS A 265 10.77 9.08 -20.17
C LYS A 265 10.22 7.66 -20.20
N LYS A 266 9.72 7.17 -19.07
CA LYS A 266 9.13 5.85 -18.92
C LYS A 266 7.71 5.94 -18.35
N PRO A 267 6.82 4.98 -18.66
CA PRO A 267 5.50 4.88 -18.03
C PRO A 267 5.55 4.83 -16.50
N GLU A 268 6.58 4.18 -15.95
CA GLU A 268 6.81 4.10 -14.51
C GLU A 268 7.11 5.48 -13.90
N ASP A 269 7.90 6.30 -14.61
CA ASP A 269 8.17 7.68 -14.18
C ASP A 269 6.90 8.53 -14.22
N PHE A 270 6.06 8.36 -15.25
CA PHE A 270 4.78 9.05 -15.36
C PHE A 270 3.88 8.78 -14.15
N VAL A 271 3.69 7.50 -13.83
CA VAL A 271 2.85 7.07 -12.69
C VAL A 271 3.43 7.53 -11.35
N ARG A 272 4.75 7.38 -11.17
CA ARG A 272 5.44 7.82 -9.96
C ARG A 272 5.28 9.31 -9.73
N ILE A 273 5.50 10.13 -10.75
CA ILE A 273 5.37 11.59 -10.66
C ILE A 273 3.91 11.99 -10.42
N ASN A 274 2.93 11.32 -11.04
CA ASN A 274 1.51 11.53 -10.72
C ASN A 274 1.21 11.22 -9.25
N ARG A 275 1.76 10.12 -8.72
CA ARG A 275 1.58 9.76 -7.31
C ARG A 275 2.23 10.79 -6.38
N MET A 276 3.44 11.26 -6.70
CA MET A 276 4.08 12.36 -5.98
C MET A 276 3.26 13.65 -6.04
N ALA A 277 2.68 13.98 -7.19
CA ALA A 277 1.81 15.15 -7.34
C ALA A 277 0.53 15.02 -6.50
N LEU A 278 -0.08 13.83 -6.46
CA LEU A 278 -1.26 13.55 -5.64
C LEU A 278 -0.97 13.65 -4.14
N GLU A 279 0.21 13.22 -3.70
CA GLU A 279 0.63 13.29 -2.29
C GLU A 279 1.26 14.64 -1.89
N SER A 280 1.46 15.55 -2.86
CA SER A 280 2.02 16.88 -2.61
C SER A 280 1.21 17.70 -1.60
N GLU A 281 1.84 18.71 -1.01
CA GLU A 281 1.18 19.62 -0.08
C GLU A 281 0.09 20.46 -0.77
N PHE A 282 0.27 20.78 -2.05
CA PHE A 282 -0.73 21.51 -2.85
C PHE A 282 -2.04 20.75 -2.96
N VAL A 283 -1.98 19.45 -3.24
CA VAL A 283 -3.17 18.60 -3.27
C VAL A 283 -3.69 18.40 -1.86
N SER A 284 -2.82 18.07 -0.90
CA SER A 284 -3.22 17.81 0.49
C SER A 284 -4.03 18.95 1.12
N CYS A 285 -3.67 20.21 0.86
CA CYS A 285 -4.41 21.36 1.39
C CYS A 285 -5.75 21.64 0.69
N GLN A 286 -5.95 21.22 -0.57
CA GLN A 286 -7.17 21.53 -1.35
C GLN A 286 -8.07 20.32 -1.64
N LEU A 287 -7.60 19.08 -1.42
CA LEU A 287 -8.31 17.85 -1.83
C LEU A 287 -9.70 17.72 -1.21
N HIS A 288 -9.89 18.23 0.01
CA HIS A 288 -11.20 18.30 0.68
C HIS A 288 -12.27 19.00 -0.17
N GLN A 289 -11.90 20.01 -0.98
CA GLN A 289 -12.83 20.73 -1.84
C GLN A 289 -13.24 19.94 -3.07
N TRP A 290 -12.35 19.09 -3.61
CA TRP A 290 -12.71 18.14 -4.66
C TRP A 290 -13.64 17.06 -4.11
N ILE A 291 -13.37 16.58 -2.88
CA ILE A 291 -14.25 15.66 -2.17
C ILE A 291 -15.64 16.28 -1.98
N ASP A 292 -15.74 17.58 -1.70
CA ASP A 292 -17.02 18.28 -1.61
C ASP A 292 -17.84 18.23 -2.91
N LEU A 293 -17.18 18.29 -4.08
CA LEU A 293 -17.83 18.20 -5.39
C LEU A 293 -18.35 16.79 -5.67
N ILE A 294 -17.55 15.76 -5.38
CA ILE A 294 -17.84 14.39 -5.80
C ILE A 294 -18.68 13.63 -4.75
N PHE A 295 -18.35 13.75 -3.46
CA PHE A 295 -18.98 12.99 -2.37
C PHE A 295 -19.65 13.86 -1.31
N GLY A 296 -19.36 15.16 -1.27
CA GLY A 296 -19.80 16.05 -0.20
C GLY A 296 -20.98 16.93 -0.58
N TYR A 297 -21.02 18.10 0.07
CA TYR A 297 -22.20 18.96 0.06
C TYR A 297 -22.42 19.70 -1.28
N LYS A 298 -21.39 19.84 -2.13
CA LYS A 298 -21.48 20.46 -3.47
C LYS A 298 -21.89 19.47 -4.56
N GLN A 299 -22.23 18.22 -4.21
CA GLN A 299 -22.73 17.23 -5.17
C GLN A 299 -24.16 17.56 -5.66
N ARG A 300 -25.00 18.15 -4.79
CA ARG A 300 -26.42 18.44 -5.07
C ARG A 300 -26.86 19.78 -4.46
N GLY A 301 -28.00 20.29 -4.90
CA GLY A 301 -28.63 21.48 -4.34
C GLY A 301 -27.99 22.81 -4.82
N PRO A 302 -28.28 23.93 -4.13
CA PRO A 302 -27.83 25.26 -4.56
C PRO A 302 -26.31 25.40 -4.66
N GLU A 303 -25.58 24.70 -3.80
CA GLU A 303 -24.12 24.72 -3.79
C GLU A 303 -23.52 24.00 -5.02
N ALA A 304 -24.20 22.98 -5.54
CA ALA A 304 -23.83 22.35 -6.81
C ALA A 304 -24.02 23.31 -7.98
N VAL A 305 -25.09 24.12 -7.98
CA VAL A 305 -25.33 25.14 -9.01
C VAL A 305 -24.25 26.20 -8.97
N ARG A 306 -23.93 26.72 -7.77
CA ARG A 306 -22.88 27.73 -7.56
C ARG A 306 -21.50 27.28 -8.04
N ALA A 307 -21.22 25.98 -7.95
CA ALA A 307 -19.95 25.38 -8.39
C ALA A 307 -19.97 24.87 -9.84
N LEU A 308 -21.07 25.06 -10.59
CA LEU A 308 -21.31 24.47 -11.92
C LEU A 308 -21.13 22.95 -11.92
N ASN A 309 -21.74 22.23 -10.97
CA ASN A 309 -21.52 20.80 -10.71
C ASN A 309 -22.82 19.98 -10.77
N VAL A 310 -23.75 20.35 -11.65
CA VAL A 310 -25.04 19.64 -11.81
C VAL A 310 -25.00 18.76 -13.07
N PHE A 311 -25.15 17.45 -12.88
CA PHE A 311 -25.22 16.45 -13.95
C PHE A 311 -26.68 16.11 -14.30
N HIS A 312 -26.87 15.32 -15.35
CA HIS A 312 -28.20 14.82 -15.72
C HIS A 312 -28.87 14.09 -14.55
N TYR A 313 -30.17 14.32 -14.34
CA TYR A 313 -30.89 13.87 -13.13
C TYR A 313 -30.89 12.34 -12.93
N LEU A 314 -30.91 11.58 -14.03
CA LEU A 314 -30.84 10.11 -14.01
C LEU A 314 -29.54 9.55 -13.45
N THR A 315 -28.48 10.36 -13.36
CA THR A 315 -27.20 9.93 -12.77
C THR A 315 -27.26 9.88 -11.24
N TYR A 316 -28.26 10.52 -10.63
CA TYR A 316 -28.36 10.66 -9.18
C TYR A 316 -29.25 9.58 -8.56
N GLU A 317 -28.77 8.98 -7.47
CA GLU A 317 -29.54 8.08 -6.62
C GLU A 317 -30.87 8.72 -6.15
N GLY A 318 -31.94 7.93 -6.21
CA GLY A 318 -33.28 8.30 -5.73
C GLY A 318 -34.11 9.16 -6.69
N SER A 319 -33.58 9.46 -7.89
CA SER A 319 -34.30 10.24 -8.91
C SER A 319 -35.51 9.48 -9.48
N MET A 320 -35.39 8.16 -9.64
CA MET A 320 -36.49 7.29 -10.10
C MET A 320 -36.48 5.95 -9.37
N ASN A 321 -37.67 5.40 -9.15
CA ASN A 321 -37.85 4.05 -8.65
C ASN A 321 -38.21 3.14 -9.83
N LEU A 322 -37.30 2.25 -10.24
CA LEU A 322 -37.51 1.35 -11.38
C LEU A 322 -38.71 0.41 -11.17
N ASP A 323 -39.06 0.10 -9.92
CA ASP A 323 -40.21 -0.74 -9.59
C ASP A 323 -41.55 -0.02 -9.76
N SER A 324 -41.54 1.31 -9.89
CA SER A 324 -42.76 2.10 -10.17
C SER A 324 -43.13 2.14 -11.65
N ILE A 325 -42.19 1.78 -12.54
CA ILE A 325 -42.41 1.76 -14.00
C ILE A 325 -43.01 0.41 -14.39
N THR A 326 -44.28 0.42 -14.78
CA THR A 326 -45.02 -0.79 -15.20
C THR A 326 -44.79 -1.17 -16.66
N ASP A 327 -44.33 -0.24 -17.50
CA ASP A 327 -44.04 -0.49 -18.91
C ASP A 327 -42.63 -1.11 -19.06
N PRO A 328 -42.52 -2.36 -19.55
CA PRO A 328 -41.24 -3.05 -19.71
C PRO A 328 -40.31 -2.37 -20.70
N VAL A 329 -40.83 -1.75 -21.77
CA VAL A 329 -39.99 -1.10 -22.79
C VAL A 329 -39.38 0.18 -22.24
N LEU A 330 -40.19 0.97 -21.54
CA LEU A 330 -39.70 2.18 -20.87
C LEU A 330 -38.70 1.83 -19.77
N ARG A 331 -38.93 0.75 -19.01
CA ARG A 331 -38.00 0.28 -17.98
C ARG A 331 -36.65 -0.10 -18.57
N GLU A 332 -36.63 -0.91 -19.63
CA GLU A 332 -35.39 -1.32 -20.30
C GLU A 332 -34.63 -0.11 -20.87
N ALA A 333 -35.34 0.83 -21.50
CA ALA A 333 -34.74 2.06 -22.01
C ALA A 333 -34.12 2.91 -20.89
N MET A 334 -34.79 3.04 -19.75
CA MET A 334 -34.27 3.78 -18.58
C MET A 334 -33.09 3.06 -17.93
N GLU A 335 -33.12 1.74 -17.80
CA GLU A 335 -32.00 0.94 -17.30
C GLU A 335 -30.76 1.10 -18.19
N ALA A 336 -30.94 1.02 -19.52
CA ALA A 336 -29.87 1.27 -20.49
C ALA A 336 -29.33 2.70 -20.40
N GLN A 337 -30.19 3.68 -20.16
CA GLN A 337 -29.78 5.07 -19.97
C GLN A 337 -28.93 5.24 -18.70
N ILE A 338 -29.34 4.65 -17.57
CA ILE A 338 -28.56 4.71 -16.32
C ILE A 338 -27.19 4.02 -16.47
N GLN A 339 -27.12 2.93 -17.25
CA GLN A 339 -25.85 2.26 -17.54
C GLN A 339 -24.93 3.12 -18.40
N ASN A 340 -25.44 3.66 -19.51
CA ASN A 340 -24.60 4.32 -20.51
C ASN A 340 -24.18 5.75 -20.12
N PHE A 341 -25.01 6.47 -19.36
CA PHE A 341 -24.76 7.89 -19.05
C PHE A 341 -23.94 8.11 -17.76
N GLY A 342 -23.59 7.04 -17.04
CA GLY A 342 -22.78 7.09 -15.82
C GLY A 342 -23.60 7.33 -14.54
N GLN A 343 -23.03 6.94 -13.41
CA GLN A 343 -23.69 6.99 -12.10
C GLN A 343 -22.90 7.88 -11.14
N THR A 344 -23.56 8.85 -10.50
CA THR A 344 -22.95 9.70 -9.46
C THR A 344 -22.75 8.86 -8.18
N PRO A 345 -21.61 8.98 -7.45
CA PRO A 345 -21.40 8.22 -6.22
C PRO A 345 -22.39 8.64 -5.13
N SER A 346 -22.55 7.81 -4.09
CA SER A 346 -23.34 8.22 -2.94
C SER A 346 -22.75 9.43 -2.24
N GLN A 347 -23.61 10.36 -1.84
CA GLN A 347 -23.22 11.48 -1.01
C GLN A 347 -22.90 11.03 0.42
N LEU A 348 -21.67 11.23 0.85
CA LEU A 348 -21.13 10.80 2.15
C LEU A 348 -21.36 11.84 3.25
N LEU A 349 -21.31 13.12 2.90
CA LEU A 349 -21.51 14.24 3.82
C LEU A 349 -22.32 15.38 3.19
N ILE A 350 -22.99 16.15 4.04
CA ILE A 350 -23.81 17.31 3.66
C ILE A 350 -23.27 18.63 4.23
N GLU A 351 -22.14 18.55 4.92
CA GLU A 351 -21.37 19.67 5.45
C GLU A 351 -20.04 19.76 4.68
N PRO A 352 -19.29 20.88 4.77
CA PRO A 352 -17.98 20.98 4.17
C PRO A 352 -17.01 19.93 4.72
N HIS A 353 -16.27 19.27 3.83
CA HIS A 353 -15.28 18.28 4.23
C HIS A 353 -14.13 18.95 4.98
N PRO A 354 -13.68 18.38 6.13
CA PRO A 354 -12.59 18.97 6.88
C PRO A 354 -11.28 18.96 6.06
N PRO A 355 -10.46 20.02 6.11
CA PRO A 355 -9.17 20.05 5.43
C PRO A 355 -8.16 19.09 6.06
N ARG A 356 -7.18 18.61 5.28
CA ARG A 356 -6.03 17.85 5.81
C ARG A 356 -5.18 18.79 6.67
N SER A 357 -4.66 18.31 7.79
CA SER A 357 -3.75 19.13 8.60
C SER A 357 -2.45 19.36 7.84
N SER A 358 -1.98 20.61 7.80
CA SER A 358 -0.69 20.92 7.17
C SER A 358 0.45 20.29 7.97
N ALA A 359 1.54 19.94 7.29
CA ALA A 359 2.74 19.40 7.93
C ALA A 359 3.23 20.35 9.05
N MET A 360 3.10 21.65 8.81
CA MET A 360 3.43 22.72 9.75
C MET A 360 2.47 22.82 10.95
N HIS A 361 1.16 22.59 10.77
CA HIS A 361 0.20 22.63 11.88
C HIS A 361 0.36 21.42 12.81
N LEU A 362 0.76 20.26 12.25
CA LEU A 362 1.19 19.10 13.02
C LEU A 362 2.46 19.40 13.85
N CYS A 363 3.35 20.32 13.43
CA CYS A 363 4.50 20.74 14.25
C CYS A 363 4.12 21.49 15.54
N PHE A 364 2.89 22.02 15.65
CA PHE A 364 2.42 22.75 16.84
C PHE A 364 1.50 21.91 17.76
N LEU A 365 1.11 20.71 17.34
CA LEU A 365 0.47 19.74 18.22
C LEU A 365 1.54 19.02 19.05
N PRO A 366 1.30 18.77 20.35
CA PRO A 366 2.26 18.07 21.23
C PRO A 366 2.59 16.62 20.83
N GLN A 367 2.03 16.13 19.71
CA GLN A 367 2.17 14.77 19.19
C GLN A 367 2.80 14.68 17.78
N SER A 368 3.42 15.74 17.22
CA SER A 368 4.09 15.65 15.90
C SER A 368 5.17 16.73 15.67
N PRO A 369 5.94 16.64 14.55
CA PRO A 369 7.41 16.57 14.51
C PRO A 369 8.14 17.84 14.98
N LEU A 370 9.24 17.67 15.73
CA LEU A 370 10.12 18.76 16.18
C LEU A 370 11.05 19.25 15.05
N MET A 371 10.51 19.59 13.88
CA MET A 371 11.25 20.05 12.70
C MET A 371 12.12 21.31 12.92
N PHE A 372 11.95 22.02 14.04
CA PHE A 372 12.60 23.31 14.29
C PHE A 372 13.31 23.42 15.65
N LYS A 373 13.68 22.30 16.28
CA LYS A 373 14.59 22.36 17.43
C LYS A 373 15.99 21.97 17.00
N ASP A 374 16.91 22.94 17.03
CA ASP A 374 18.37 22.81 16.84
C ASP A 374 19.05 21.72 17.70
N GLN A 375 18.31 21.03 18.58
CA GLN A 375 18.83 20.03 19.51
C GLN A 375 18.91 18.60 18.95
N MET A 376 18.41 18.31 17.74
CA MET A 376 18.44 16.96 17.13
C MET A 376 19.41 16.84 15.94
N GLN A 377 20.54 17.56 15.98
CA GLN A 377 21.61 17.48 14.97
C GLN A 377 22.60 16.31 15.18
N GLN A 378 22.33 15.39 16.12
CA GLN A 378 23.16 14.20 16.28
C GLN A 378 22.61 13.05 15.44
N ASP A 379 23.32 12.71 14.37
CA ASP A 379 23.03 11.56 13.50
C ASP A 379 22.98 10.24 14.29
N VAL A 380 23.80 10.13 15.33
CA VAL A 380 23.85 8.98 16.25
C VAL A 380 23.16 9.35 17.56
N ILE A 381 22.10 8.61 17.90
CA ILE A 381 21.33 8.83 19.13
C ILE A 381 22.02 8.14 20.31
N MET A 382 22.43 6.88 20.13
CA MET A 382 23.08 6.09 21.18
C MET A 382 23.85 4.89 20.64
N VAL A 383 24.82 4.43 21.43
CA VAL A 383 25.57 3.19 21.22
C VAL A 383 25.46 2.33 22.47
N LEU A 384 24.99 1.09 22.31
CA LEU A 384 24.94 0.08 23.36
C LEU A 384 25.91 -1.03 23.01
N LYS A 385 26.64 -1.59 23.97
CA LYS A 385 27.57 -2.70 23.74
C LYS A 385 27.19 -3.92 24.55
N PHE A 386 27.06 -5.07 23.89
CA PHE A 386 26.82 -6.32 24.60
C PHE A 386 28.07 -6.80 25.33
N PRO A 387 27.93 -7.34 26.56
CA PRO A 387 29.05 -7.93 27.30
C PRO A 387 29.72 -9.11 26.57
N SER A 388 28.98 -9.80 25.69
CA SER A 388 29.46 -11.01 25.02
C SER A 388 30.44 -10.74 23.87
N ASN A 389 30.57 -9.48 23.38
CA ASN A 389 31.33 -9.11 22.17
C ASN A 389 31.03 -10.01 20.94
N SER A 390 29.92 -10.74 20.95
CA SER A 390 29.49 -11.58 19.83
C SER A 390 28.76 -10.72 18.81
N PRO A 391 28.96 -10.94 17.49
CA PRO A 391 28.22 -10.23 16.44
C PRO A 391 26.71 -10.27 16.67
N VAL A 392 26.03 -9.13 16.52
CA VAL A 392 24.55 -9.06 16.54
C VAL A 392 24.04 -9.47 15.16
N THR A 393 23.43 -10.64 15.05
CA THR A 393 23.00 -11.22 13.76
C THR A 393 21.58 -10.88 13.39
N HIS A 394 20.72 -10.50 14.34
CA HIS A 394 19.33 -10.12 14.08
C HIS A 394 18.88 -9.00 15.02
N VAL A 395 18.12 -8.05 14.47
CA VAL A 395 17.50 -6.93 15.18
C VAL A 395 16.04 -6.87 14.73
N ALA A 396 15.12 -6.77 15.68
CA ALA A 396 13.70 -6.57 15.43
C ALA A 396 13.16 -5.44 16.30
N ALA A 397 12.62 -4.40 15.68
CA ALA A 397 12.19 -3.15 16.30
C ALA A 397 10.65 -3.03 16.28
N ASN A 398 9.96 -3.89 17.04
CA ASN A 398 8.50 -3.77 17.19
C ASN A 398 8.16 -2.72 18.26
N THR A 399 8.13 -1.45 17.85
CA THR A 399 7.96 -0.28 18.74
C THR A 399 6.55 0.33 18.74
N LEU A 400 5.56 -0.42 18.26
CA LEU A 400 4.15 -0.01 18.20
C LEU A 400 3.62 0.45 19.58
N PRO A 401 3.02 1.66 19.70
CA PRO A 401 2.60 2.20 21.00
C PRO A 401 1.48 1.40 21.69
N HIS A 402 0.70 0.65 20.91
CA HIS A 402 -0.41 -0.15 21.42
C HIS A 402 0.02 -1.54 21.92
N LEU A 403 1.29 -1.90 21.77
CA LEU A 403 1.82 -3.15 22.30
C LEU A 403 1.94 -3.07 23.82
N THR A 404 1.71 -4.20 24.49
CA THR A 404 1.92 -4.31 25.94
C THR A 404 3.38 -4.08 26.34
N ILE A 405 4.32 -4.45 25.46
CA ILE A 405 5.76 -4.32 25.66
C ILE A 405 6.41 -3.87 24.33
N PRO A 406 6.45 -2.55 24.05
CA PRO A 406 7.24 -2.05 22.93
C PRO A 406 8.72 -2.27 23.25
N ALA A 407 9.44 -2.94 22.35
CA ALA A 407 10.80 -3.38 22.61
C ALA A 407 11.59 -3.58 21.30
N VAL A 408 12.91 -3.56 21.45
CA VAL A 408 13.88 -3.90 20.42
C VAL A 408 14.55 -5.20 20.82
N VAL A 409 14.20 -6.27 20.11
CA VAL A 409 14.76 -7.60 20.34
C VAL A 409 16.01 -7.76 19.49
N THR A 410 17.09 -8.20 20.12
CA THR A 410 18.37 -8.42 19.43
C THR A 410 18.89 -9.82 19.72
N VAL A 411 19.46 -10.46 18.71
CA VAL A 411 20.00 -11.81 18.80
C VAL A 411 21.42 -11.82 18.27
N THR A 412 22.33 -12.43 19.02
CA THR A 412 23.75 -12.56 18.67
C THR A 412 24.03 -13.89 17.97
N CYS A 413 25.16 -13.98 17.27
CA CYS A 413 25.64 -15.21 16.65
C CYS A 413 25.80 -16.37 17.66
N SER A 414 26.14 -16.06 18.92
CA SER A 414 26.17 -17.03 20.03
C SER A 414 24.78 -17.43 20.58
N ARG A 415 23.70 -17.00 19.90
CA ARG A 415 22.29 -17.22 20.26
C ARG A 415 21.89 -16.68 21.63
N LEU A 416 22.61 -15.66 22.12
CA LEU A 416 22.17 -14.83 23.23
C LEU A 416 21.19 -13.80 22.68
N PHE A 417 20.07 -13.60 23.36
CA PHE A 417 19.09 -12.62 22.97
C PHE A 417 18.73 -11.66 24.10
N ALA A 418 18.38 -10.43 23.72
CA ALA A 418 18.02 -9.34 24.62
C ALA A 418 16.66 -8.77 24.22
N VAL A 419 15.82 -8.45 25.21
CA VAL A 419 14.60 -7.67 24.99
C VAL A 419 14.82 -6.28 25.56
N ASN A 420 15.29 -5.36 24.73
CA ASN A 420 15.59 -3.99 25.15
C ASN A 420 14.29 -3.18 25.14
N ARG A 421 13.96 -2.52 26.25
CA ARG A 421 12.69 -1.78 26.37
C ARG A 421 12.75 -0.52 25.52
N TRP A 422 11.67 -0.27 24.77
CA TRP A 422 11.53 0.93 23.97
C TRP A 422 10.78 2.00 24.76
N HIS A 423 11.43 3.14 24.98
CA HIS A 423 10.78 4.32 25.52
C HIS A 423 10.32 5.20 24.38
N ASN A 424 9.01 5.48 24.34
CA ASN A 424 8.44 6.33 23.31
C ASN A 424 8.77 7.79 23.63
N THR A 425 9.96 8.25 23.26
CA THR A 425 10.47 9.61 23.52
C THR A 425 9.67 10.70 22.80
N VAL A 426 8.79 10.32 21.87
CA VAL A 426 8.07 11.24 20.97
C VAL A 426 6.56 11.34 21.28
N GLY A 427 6.01 10.50 22.17
CA GLY A 427 4.55 10.39 22.37
C GLY A 427 3.93 11.04 23.61
N LEU A 428 4.71 11.46 24.61
CA LEU A 428 4.17 11.83 25.94
C LEU A 428 4.28 13.30 26.33
N ARG A 429 4.80 14.22 25.48
CA ARG A 429 4.86 15.67 25.80
C ARG A 429 3.49 16.39 25.72
N GLY A 430 2.43 15.80 26.28
CA GLY A 430 1.09 16.39 26.33
C GLY A 430 0.06 15.66 27.18
N ALA A 431 0.40 14.54 27.84
CA ALA A 431 -0.52 13.89 28.78
C ALA A 431 -0.59 14.69 30.10
N PRO A 432 -1.78 14.85 30.73
CA PRO A 432 -1.88 15.49 32.03
C PRO A 432 -1.08 14.67 33.05
N GLY A 433 0.03 15.23 33.56
CA GLY A 433 0.95 14.55 34.49
C GLY A 433 2.41 14.42 34.03
N TYR A 434 2.79 14.96 32.86
CA TYR A 434 4.18 14.92 32.38
C TYR A 434 5.11 15.79 33.25
N SER A 435 6.09 15.18 33.92
CA SER A 435 7.16 15.88 34.65
C SER A 435 8.34 16.18 33.71
N LEU A 436 9.02 17.30 33.94
CA LEU A 436 10.17 17.75 33.15
C LEU A 436 11.36 16.77 33.20
N ASP A 437 11.38 15.85 34.17
CA ASP A 437 12.43 14.84 34.39
C ASP A 437 12.49 13.73 33.32
N GLN A 438 11.41 13.48 32.58
CA GLN A 438 11.38 12.42 31.54
C GLN A 438 12.05 12.80 30.22
N ALA A 439 12.54 14.04 30.08
CA ALA A 439 13.17 14.55 28.85
C ALA A 439 14.57 13.98 28.56
N HIS A 440 15.14 13.19 29.48
CA HIS A 440 16.52 12.66 29.41
C HIS A 440 16.63 11.15 29.18
N HIS A 441 15.53 10.43 28.93
CA HIS A 441 15.62 8.99 28.66
C HIS A 441 15.98 8.71 27.19
N LEU A 442 17.05 7.95 27.00
CA LEU A 442 17.44 7.40 25.70
C LEU A 442 16.32 6.45 25.19
N PRO A 443 16.11 6.35 23.86
CA PRO A 443 14.99 5.59 23.30
C PRO A 443 15.04 4.08 23.60
N ILE A 444 16.24 3.55 23.82
CA ILE A 444 16.46 2.13 24.13
C ILE A 444 17.00 2.00 25.55
N GLU A 445 16.31 1.25 26.39
CA GLU A 445 16.81 0.81 27.70
C GLU A 445 17.28 -0.64 27.58
N MET A 446 18.53 -0.90 27.98
CA MET A 446 19.14 -2.23 27.88
C MET A 446 18.40 -3.25 28.76
N ASP A 447 18.25 -4.48 28.28
CA ASP A 447 17.64 -5.58 29.05
C ASP A 447 18.37 -5.74 30.41
N PRO A 448 17.67 -5.58 31.56
CA PRO A 448 18.27 -5.70 32.89
C PRO A 448 18.97 -7.04 33.15
N LEU A 449 18.51 -8.11 32.48
CA LEU A 449 19.11 -9.45 32.62
C LEU A 449 20.50 -9.54 31.98
N ILE A 450 20.76 -8.70 30.98
CA ILE A 450 22.07 -8.61 30.33
C ILE A 450 22.97 -7.60 31.04
N ALA A 451 22.40 -6.47 31.49
CA ALA A 451 23.13 -5.43 32.20
C ALA A 451 23.77 -5.93 33.50
N ASN A 452 23.10 -6.84 34.23
CA ASN A 452 23.54 -7.28 35.56
C ASN A 452 24.51 -8.47 35.58
N ASN A 453 24.96 -8.98 34.43
CA ASN A 453 25.99 -10.04 34.24
C ASN A 453 26.05 -11.16 35.30
N SER A 454 24.91 -11.52 35.88
CA SER A 454 24.80 -12.50 36.98
C SER A 454 24.50 -13.85 36.35
N GLY A 455 25.48 -14.75 36.41
CA GLY A 455 25.63 -15.94 35.58
C GLY A 455 24.55 -17.03 35.64
N VAL A 456 23.34 -16.74 36.14
CA VAL A 456 22.24 -17.71 36.29
C VAL A 456 21.08 -17.45 35.33
N ASN A 457 20.92 -16.24 34.78
CA ASN A 457 19.80 -15.86 33.89
C ASN A 457 20.25 -15.38 32.49
N LYS A 458 21.17 -16.09 31.83
CA LYS A 458 21.49 -15.79 30.43
C LYS A 458 20.40 -16.36 29.53
N ARG A 459 19.57 -15.48 28.95
CA ARG A 459 18.63 -15.80 27.87
C ARG A 459 19.42 -16.26 26.64
N GLN A 460 19.62 -17.57 26.52
CA GLN A 460 20.37 -18.22 25.45
C GLN A 460 19.58 -19.39 24.88
N ILE A 461 19.53 -19.49 23.56
CA ILE A 461 19.01 -20.68 22.88
C ILE A 461 20.13 -21.74 22.85
N THR A 462 19.98 -22.79 23.65
CA THR A 462 21.00 -23.83 23.87
C THR A 462 20.99 -24.94 22.82
N ASP A 463 19.90 -25.08 22.08
CA ASP A 463 19.77 -26.10 21.04
C ASP A 463 20.83 -25.94 19.93
N LEU A 464 21.33 -27.08 19.44
CA LEU A 464 22.39 -27.14 18.46
C LEU A 464 21.82 -26.92 17.05
N VAL A 465 22.31 -25.87 16.39
CA VAL A 465 22.08 -25.58 14.97
C VAL A 465 23.03 -26.43 14.12
N ASP A 466 22.57 -26.83 12.94
CA ASP A 466 23.38 -27.56 11.96
C ASP A 466 24.63 -26.76 11.57
N GLN A 467 25.80 -27.42 11.54
CA GLN A 467 27.08 -26.77 11.25
C GLN A 467 27.20 -26.30 9.79
N SER A 468 26.39 -26.87 8.89
CA SER A 468 26.35 -26.47 7.48
C SER A 468 25.68 -25.12 7.26
N ILE A 469 24.98 -24.58 8.26
CA ILE A 469 24.27 -23.31 8.16
C ILE A 469 25.05 -22.20 8.86
N GLN A 470 25.34 -21.14 8.10
CA GLN A 470 25.85 -19.90 8.66
C GLN A 470 24.69 -19.11 9.26
N ILE A 471 24.77 -18.84 10.57
CA ILE A 471 23.77 -18.04 11.27
C ILE A 471 23.76 -16.62 10.69
N ASN A 472 22.65 -16.25 10.08
CA ASN A 472 22.42 -14.94 9.46
C ASN A 472 21.13 -14.30 10.01
N ALA A 473 20.80 -13.10 9.54
CA ALA A 473 19.59 -12.39 9.97
C ALA A 473 18.29 -13.11 9.59
N HIS A 474 18.28 -13.86 8.48
CA HIS A 474 17.14 -14.63 7.99
C HIS A 474 16.91 -15.95 8.75
N CYS A 475 17.82 -16.36 9.63
CA CYS A 475 17.59 -17.52 10.50
C CYS A 475 16.62 -17.23 11.65
N PHE A 476 16.34 -15.96 11.92
CA PHE A 476 15.54 -15.52 13.07
C PHE A 476 14.35 -14.69 12.63
N VAL A 477 13.25 -14.85 13.34
CA VAL A 477 12.04 -14.04 13.21
C VAL A 477 11.51 -13.73 14.60
N VAL A 478 11.15 -12.48 14.87
CA VAL A 478 10.51 -12.06 16.12
C VAL A 478 9.05 -11.75 15.85
N THR A 479 8.15 -12.23 16.72
CA THR A 479 6.71 -11.91 16.65
C THR A 479 6.45 -10.44 16.95
N ALA A 480 5.41 -9.85 16.37
CA ALA A 480 5.12 -8.42 16.53
C ALA A 480 4.84 -7.99 17.98
N ASP A 481 4.47 -8.92 18.86
CA ASP A 481 4.26 -8.66 20.29
C ASP A 481 5.55 -8.77 21.14
N ASN A 482 6.70 -9.05 20.51
CA ASN A 482 8.00 -9.27 21.15
C ASN A 482 8.05 -10.46 22.13
N ARG A 483 7.04 -11.34 22.13
CA ARG A 483 6.94 -12.45 23.10
C ARG A 483 7.58 -13.75 22.64
N TYR A 484 7.80 -13.92 21.34
CA TYR A 484 8.35 -15.16 20.79
C TYR A 484 9.42 -14.89 19.74
N ILE A 485 10.44 -15.75 19.73
CA ILE A 485 11.49 -15.81 18.71
C ILE A 485 11.37 -17.15 18.00
N LEU A 486 11.29 -17.11 16.68
CA LEU A 486 11.37 -18.25 15.81
C LEU A 486 12.79 -18.36 15.26
N ILE A 487 13.30 -19.58 15.24
CA ILE A 487 14.65 -19.90 14.77
C ILE A 487 14.61 -21.14 13.88
N CYS A 488 15.37 -21.12 12.79
CA CYS A 488 15.58 -22.25 11.90
C CYS A 488 17.04 -22.72 11.87
N GLY A 489 17.29 -23.78 11.10
CA GLY A 489 18.63 -24.34 10.89
C GLY A 489 18.96 -25.57 11.74
N PHE A 490 17.95 -26.28 12.24
CA PHE A 490 18.17 -27.50 13.02
C PHE A 490 18.35 -28.73 12.12
N TRP A 491 19.26 -29.63 12.49
CA TRP A 491 19.56 -30.87 11.76
C TRP A 491 18.34 -31.80 11.64
N ASP A 492 17.36 -31.66 12.53
CA ASP A 492 16.10 -32.42 12.53
C ASP A 492 15.05 -31.86 11.55
N LYS A 493 15.44 -30.90 10.71
CA LYS A 493 14.61 -30.27 9.66
C LYS A 493 13.45 -29.43 10.22
N SER A 494 13.45 -29.16 11.51
CA SER A 494 12.45 -28.33 12.15
C SER A 494 12.85 -26.85 12.15
N PHE A 495 11.84 -26.00 12.36
CA PHE A 495 12.06 -24.71 12.98
C PHE A 495 11.31 -24.66 14.31
N ARG A 496 11.76 -23.81 15.22
CA ARG A 496 11.34 -23.85 16.62
C ARG A 496 10.93 -22.47 17.13
N VAL A 497 10.00 -22.44 18.06
CA VAL A 497 9.45 -21.24 18.69
C VAL A 497 9.90 -21.19 20.16
N TYR A 498 10.53 -20.09 20.56
CA TYR A 498 10.99 -19.85 21.93
C TYR A 498 10.28 -18.65 22.54
N SER A 499 9.93 -18.75 23.82
CA SER A 499 9.42 -17.63 24.61
C SER A 499 10.55 -16.65 24.93
N THR A 500 10.37 -15.36 24.65
CA THR A 500 11.36 -14.32 24.99
C THR A 500 11.43 -14.04 26.49
N GLU A 501 10.33 -14.27 27.21
CA GLU A 501 10.28 -14.08 28.66
C GLU A 501 11.13 -15.11 29.40
N THR A 502 10.94 -16.38 29.05
CA THR A 502 11.53 -17.53 29.78
C THR A 502 12.73 -18.16 29.08
N GLY A 503 12.92 -17.93 27.78
CA GLY A 503 13.90 -18.63 26.94
C GLY A 503 13.56 -20.10 26.70
N LYS A 504 12.36 -20.57 27.10
CA LYS A 504 11.96 -21.97 26.92
C LYS A 504 11.36 -22.19 25.53
N LEU A 505 11.63 -23.38 24.99
CA LEU A 505 11.01 -23.91 23.78
C LEU A 505 9.50 -24.11 24.02
N THR A 506 8.66 -23.58 23.15
CA THR A 506 7.20 -23.69 23.23
C THR A 506 6.63 -24.62 22.18
N GLN A 507 7.14 -24.57 20.95
CA GLN A 507 6.65 -25.37 19.83
C GLN A 507 7.81 -25.78 18.90
N ILE A 508 7.73 -27.01 18.38
CA ILE A 508 8.59 -27.53 17.31
C ILE A 508 7.71 -27.76 16.09
N VAL A 509 8.13 -27.27 14.92
CA VAL A 509 7.37 -27.37 13.68
C VAL A 509 8.15 -28.19 12.67
N PHE A 510 7.54 -29.27 12.19
CA PHE A 510 8.06 -30.15 11.15
C PHE A 510 7.25 -29.97 9.86
N GLY A 511 7.90 -30.12 8.71
CA GLY A 511 7.22 -30.05 7.41
C GLY A 511 8.15 -30.21 6.22
N HIS A 512 9.39 -29.74 6.34
CA HIS A 512 10.40 -29.83 5.29
C HIS A 512 11.10 -31.21 5.24
N TRP A 513 11.62 -31.53 4.06
CA TRP A 513 12.38 -32.76 3.81
C TRP A 513 13.88 -32.61 4.07
N ASP A 514 14.37 -31.38 4.15
CA ASP A 514 15.75 -31.04 4.51
C ASP A 514 15.79 -29.81 5.44
N VAL A 515 16.98 -29.40 5.85
CA VAL A 515 17.20 -28.33 6.83
C VAL A 515 16.63 -26.99 6.35
N VAL A 516 15.87 -26.34 7.23
CA VAL A 516 15.31 -25.01 7.00
C VAL A 516 16.41 -23.95 7.08
N THR A 517 16.65 -23.27 5.97
CA THR A 517 17.77 -22.33 5.76
C THR A 517 17.39 -20.88 6.10
N CYS A 518 16.14 -20.48 5.87
CA CYS A 518 15.66 -19.11 6.11
C CYS A 518 14.19 -19.06 6.55
N LEU A 519 13.84 -18.01 7.30
CA LEU A 519 12.51 -17.65 7.74
C LEU A 519 12.21 -16.18 7.38
N ALA A 520 10.95 -15.89 7.09
CA ALA A 520 10.44 -14.52 7.03
C ALA A 520 9.05 -14.41 7.65
N ARG A 521 8.75 -13.21 8.15
CA ARG A 521 7.47 -12.85 8.74
C ARG A 521 6.82 -11.75 7.91
N SER A 522 5.53 -11.88 7.65
CA SER A 522 4.73 -10.77 7.12
C SER A 522 4.47 -9.71 8.19
N GLU A 523 4.07 -8.52 7.78
CA GLU A 523 3.45 -7.57 8.69
C GLU A 523 2.25 -8.21 9.42
N SER A 524 2.06 -7.82 10.69
CA SER A 524 1.01 -8.40 11.53
C SER A 524 -0.30 -7.65 11.37
N TYR A 525 -1.39 -8.40 11.26
CA TYR A 525 -2.73 -7.84 11.30
C TYR A 525 -3.15 -7.50 12.73
N ILE A 526 -4.24 -6.73 12.87
CA ILE A 526 -4.87 -6.43 14.15
C ILE A 526 -5.18 -7.74 14.88
N GLY A 527 -4.58 -7.94 16.06
CA GLY A 527 -4.67 -9.18 16.84
C GLY A 527 -3.37 -10.01 16.87
N GLY A 528 -2.32 -9.58 16.16
CA GLY A 528 -0.99 -10.23 16.18
C GLY A 528 -0.86 -11.41 15.22
N ASP A 529 -1.89 -11.69 14.42
CA ASP A 529 -1.87 -12.74 13.41
C ASP A 529 -0.95 -12.34 12.24
N CYS A 530 -0.17 -13.28 11.72
CA CYS A 530 0.71 -13.04 10.57
C CYS A 530 1.02 -14.32 9.79
N TYR A 531 1.56 -14.15 8.59
CA TYR A 531 2.11 -15.23 7.80
C TYR A 531 3.59 -15.40 8.09
N ILE A 532 4.03 -16.64 8.16
CA ILE A 532 5.45 -17.00 8.29
C ILE A 532 5.80 -17.93 7.14
N VAL A 533 6.91 -17.68 6.47
CA VAL A 533 7.41 -18.56 5.41
C VAL A 533 8.72 -19.17 5.86
N SER A 534 8.85 -20.48 5.67
CA SER A 534 10.11 -21.21 5.82
C SER A 534 10.62 -21.65 4.46
N GLY A 535 11.89 -21.36 4.17
CA GLY A 535 12.62 -21.87 3.01
C GLY A 535 13.61 -22.94 3.45
N SER A 536 13.80 -23.97 2.63
CA SER A 536 14.66 -25.11 2.97
C SER A 536 15.63 -25.47 1.85
N ARG A 537 16.61 -26.30 2.21
CA ARG A 537 17.53 -26.96 1.28
C ARG A 537 16.84 -27.94 0.34
N ASP A 538 15.62 -28.37 0.65
CA ASP A 538 14.79 -29.21 -0.22
C ASP A 538 14.19 -28.47 -1.44
N ALA A 539 14.59 -27.22 -1.68
CA ALA A 539 14.12 -26.33 -2.75
C ALA A 539 12.61 -25.98 -2.69
N THR A 540 11.96 -26.21 -1.55
CA THR A 540 10.57 -25.81 -1.31
C THR A 540 10.46 -24.69 -0.29
N LEU A 541 9.36 -23.96 -0.36
CA LEU A 541 8.93 -23.08 0.73
C LEU A 541 7.60 -23.53 1.29
N LEU A 542 7.45 -23.42 2.61
CA LEU A 542 6.19 -23.70 3.29
C LEU A 542 5.65 -22.42 3.90
N LEU A 543 4.38 -22.13 3.62
CA LEU A 543 3.66 -21.01 4.20
C LEU A 543 2.89 -21.46 5.44
N TRP A 544 3.10 -20.78 6.55
CA TRP A 544 2.50 -21.06 7.85
C TRP A 544 1.64 -19.88 8.30
N TYR A 545 0.65 -20.18 9.13
CA TYR A 545 -0.15 -19.17 9.81
C TYR A 545 0.22 -19.10 11.28
N TRP A 546 0.55 -17.90 11.77
CA TRP A 546 0.75 -17.64 13.19
C TRP A 546 -0.51 -17.04 13.78
N SER A 547 -1.07 -17.71 14.79
CA SER A 547 -2.19 -17.17 15.56
C SER A 547 -1.66 -16.34 16.73
N GLY A 548 -1.82 -15.01 16.65
CA GLY A 548 -1.48 -14.09 17.74
C GLY A 548 -2.34 -14.30 18.98
N ARG A 549 -3.57 -14.84 18.82
CA ARG A 549 -4.45 -15.17 19.95
C ARG A 549 -3.97 -16.38 20.77
N HIS A 550 -3.47 -17.41 20.08
CA HIS A 550 -3.06 -18.67 20.71
C HIS A 550 -1.55 -18.78 20.90
N HIS A 551 -0.78 -17.88 20.28
CA HIS A 551 0.67 -17.85 20.27
C HIS A 551 1.31 -19.16 19.76
N ILE A 552 0.73 -19.73 18.70
CA ILE A 552 1.20 -20.96 18.05
C ILE A 552 1.16 -20.82 16.53
N ILE A 553 1.96 -21.64 15.87
CA ILE A 553 1.82 -21.95 14.44
C ILE A 553 0.63 -22.89 14.26
N GLY A 554 -0.37 -22.47 13.50
CA GLY A 554 -1.61 -23.20 13.23
C GLY A 554 -2.88 -22.47 13.69
N ASP A 555 -4.03 -22.85 13.12
CA ASP A 555 -5.34 -22.22 13.36
C ASP A 555 -6.13 -22.85 14.52
N ASN A 556 -5.78 -24.07 14.95
CA ASN A 556 -6.57 -24.82 15.92
C ASN A 556 -5.72 -25.35 17.09
N PRO A 557 -5.91 -24.85 18.32
CA PRO A 557 -5.21 -25.36 19.49
C PRO A 557 -5.71 -26.75 19.95
N ASN A 558 -6.86 -27.21 19.45
CA ASN A 558 -7.50 -28.47 19.88
C ASN A 558 -7.23 -29.66 18.95
N SER A 559 -6.55 -29.48 17.82
CA SER A 559 -6.06 -30.61 17.03
C SER A 559 -4.74 -31.08 17.61
N SER A 560 -4.69 -32.33 18.10
CA SER A 560 -3.45 -33.01 18.48
C SER A 560 -2.55 -33.34 17.28
N ASP A 561 -2.94 -32.91 16.08
CA ASP A 561 -2.19 -33.08 14.85
C ASP A 561 -1.09 -32.02 14.73
N TYR A 562 0.04 -32.43 14.14
CA TYR A 562 1.13 -31.53 13.78
C TYR A 562 0.60 -30.36 12.94
N PRO A 563 1.12 -29.14 13.14
CA PRO A 563 0.72 -27.99 12.34
C PRO A 563 0.95 -28.30 10.86
N ALA A 564 -0.10 -28.14 10.05
CA ALA A 564 0.00 -28.32 8.61
C ALA A 564 0.35 -26.98 7.93
N PRO A 565 1.22 -26.99 6.91
CA PRO A 565 1.46 -25.79 6.12
C PRO A 565 0.18 -25.41 5.35
N ARG A 566 -0.08 -24.12 5.23
CA ARG A 566 -1.22 -23.57 4.51
C ARG A 566 -1.06 -23.73 2.99
N ALA A 567 0.17 -23.54 2.50
CA ALA A 567 0.53 -23.71 1.11
C ALA A 567 1.97 -24.22 1.00
N VAL A 568 2.24 -24.98 -0.05
CA VAL A 568 3.57 -25.44 -0.44
C VAL A 568 3.95 -24.71 -1.71
N LEU A 569 4.99 -23.88 -1.64
CA LEU A 569 5.49 -23.11 -2.78
C LEU A 569 6.63 -23.90 -3.41
N THR A 570 6.51 -24.18 -4.71
CA THR A 570 7.46 -24.99 -5.48
C THR A 570 7.91 -24.23 -6.72
N GLY A 571 9.04 -24.64 -7.29
CA GLY A 571 9.57 -24.07 -8.54
C GLY A 571 11.07 -23.79 -8.52
N HIS A 572 11.73 -23.79 -7.35
CA HIS A 572 13.18 -23.68 -7.28
C HIS A 572 13.85 -25.04 -7.55
N ASP A 573 15.00 -25.00 -8.21
CA ASP A 573 15.84 -26.18 -8.45
C ASP A 573 16.95 -26.34 -7.39
N HIS A 574 17.23 -25.28 -6.62
CA HIS A 574 18.30 -25.21 -5.64
C HIS A 574 17.79 -24.83 -4.24
N GLU A 575 18.65 -24.98 -3.24
CA GLU A 575 18.34 -24.58 -1.86
C GLU A 575 17.91 -23.12 -1.75
N VAL A 576 16.84 -22.87 -1.00
CA VAL A 576 16.33 -21.50 -0.76
C VAL A 576 17.29 -20.79 0.19
N VAL A 577 17.69 -19.56 -0.13
CA VAL A 577 18.67 -18.78 0.67
C VAL A 577 18.01 -17.60 1.38
N CYS A 578 17.08 -16.93 0.72
CA CYS A 578 16.40 -15.76 1.25
C CYS A 578 14.93 -15.74 0.83
N VAL A 579 14.09 -15.16 1.68
CA VAL A 579 12.65 -15.06 1.47
C VAL A 579 12.11 -13.78 2.09
N SER A 580 11.07 -13.22 1.47
CA SER A 580 10.34 -12.06 1.96
C SER A 580 8.85 -12.24 1.69
N VAL A 581 8.01 -11.72 2.58
CA VAL A 581 6.55 -11.92 2.55
C VAL A 581 5.84 -10.57 2.70
N CYS A 582 5.04 -10.21 1.70
CA CYS A 582 4.18 -9.04 1.75
C CYS A 582 2.72 -9.48 1.91
N ALA A 583 2.21 -9.41 3.15
CA ALA A 583 0.81 -9.72 3.48
C ALA A 583 -0.19 -8.74 2.84
N GLU A 584 0.23 -7.50 2.56
CA GLU A 584 -0.65 -6.49 1.98
C GLU A 584 -1.02 -6.83 0.54
N LEU A 585 -0.01 -7.19 -0.24
CA LEU A 585 -0.10 -7.59 -1.65
C LEU A 585 -0.44 -9.07 -1.83
N GLY A 586 -0.32 -9.88 -0.78
CA GLY A 586 -0.58 -11.32 -0.83
C GLY A 586 0.50 -12.09 -1.59
N LEU A 587 1.75 -11.63 -1.51
CA LEU A 587 2.88 -12.16 -2.27
C LEU A 587 3.99 -12.70 -1.36
N VAL A 588 4.68 -13.73 -1.86
CA VAL A 588 5.91 -14.29 -1.29
C VAL A 588 6.98 -14.24 -2.37
N ILE A 589 8.13 -13.64 -2.07
CA ILE A 589 9.28 -13.60 -2.98
C ILE A 589 10.41 -14.41 -2.37
N SER A 590 11.00 -15.29 -3.18
CA SER A 590 12.00 -16.24 -2.73
C SER A 590 13.20 -16.28 -3.68
N GLY A 591 14.39 -16.36 -3.11
CA GLY A 591 15.65 -16.50 -3.85
C GLY A 591 16.34 -17.79 -3.48
N ALA A 592 16.69 -18.59 -4.48
CA ALA A 592 17.52 -19.77 -4.32
C ALA A 592 19.01 -19.42 -4.37
N LYS A 593 19.86 -20.38 -4.04
CA LYS A 593 21.32 -20.25 -4.15
C LYS A 593 21.74 -19.86 -5.57
N GLU A 594 21.13 -20.49 -6.56
CA GLU A 594 21.35 -20.21 -7.98
C GLU A 594 20.01 -20.20 -8.71
N GLY A 595 19.79 -19.19 -9.53
CA GLY A 595 18.62 -19.04 -10.37
C GLY A 595 17.86 -17.73 -10.16
N PRO A 596 16.72 -17.56 -10.84
CA PRO A 596 15.88 -16.38 -10.70
C PRO A 596 15.16 -16.36 -9.34
N CYS A 597 14.78 -15.17 -8.88
CA CYS A 597 13.89 -15.06 -7.74
C CYS A 597 12.45 -15.38 -8.18
N LEU A 598 11.72 -16.19 -7.43
CA LEU A 598 10.35 -16.57 -7.75
C LEU A 598 9.35 -15.76 -6.92
N VAL A 599 8.27 -15.35 -7.55
CA VAL A 599 7.14 -14.67 -6.92
C VAL A 599 5.95 -15.61 -6.89
N HIS A 600 5.51 -15.96 -5.69
CA HIS A 600 4.34 -16.79 -5.44
C HIS A 600 3.23 -16.00 -4.77
N THR A 601 1.99 -16.45 -4.93
CA THR A 601 0.87 -15.99 -4.10
C THR A 601 0.90 -16.65 -2.74
N ILE A 602 0.24 -16.04 -1.75
CA ILE A 602 -0.04 -16.69 -0.46
C ILE A 602 -0.95 -17.94 -0.58
N THR A 603 -1.53 -18.21 -1.76
CA THR A 603 -2.35 -19.40 -2.03
C THR A 603 -1.54 -20.57 -2.56
N GLY A 604 -0.30 -20.36 -3.01
CA GLY A 604 0.59 -21.41 -3.53
C GLY A 604 0.96 -21.28 -5.00
N ASP A 605 0.34 -20.35 -5.71
CA ASP A 605 0.48 -20.24 -7.17
C ASP A 605 1.77 -19.50 -7.52
N LEU A 606 2.58 -20.09 -8.41
CA LEU A 606 3.74 -19.40 -8.99
C LEU A 606 3.24 -18.38 -10.01
N LEU A 607 3.47 -17.09 -9.74
CA LEU A 607 3.06 -16.01 -10.63
C LEU A 607 4.10 -15.75 -11.71
N ARG A 608 5.39 -15.66 -11.32
CA ARG A 608 6.48 -15.30 -12.23
C ARG A 608 7.86 -15.59 -11.67
N ALA A 609 8.84 -15.64 -12.56
CA ALA A 609 10.27 -15.63 -12.25
C ALA A 609 10.84 -14.23 -12.56
N LEU A 610 11.57 -13.65 -11.60
CA LEU A 610 12.32 -12.41 -11.73
C LEU A 610 13.72 -12.76 -12.22
N GLU A 611 13.90 -12.70 -13.54
CA GLU A 611 15.18 -12.97 -14.17
C GLU A 611 16.09 -11.75 -14.04
N GLY A 612 17.23 -11.95 -13.38
CA GLY A 612 18.31 -10.97 -13.31
C GLY A 612 18.93 -10.72 -14.69
N PRO A 613 19.47 -9.52 -14.95
CA PRO A 613 20.30 -9.29 -16.12
C PRO A 613 21.53 -10.22 -16.11
N GLU A 614 22.16 -10.40 -17.28
CA GLU A 614 23.30 -11.32 -17.47
C GLU A 614 24.33 -11.14 -16.33
N ASN A 615 24.62 -12.22 -15.59
CA ASN A 615 25.46 -12.35 -14.38
C ASN A 615 24.79 -12.16 -12.99
N CYS A 616 23.49 -11.87 -12.88
CA CYS A 616 22.78 -11.80 -11.60
C CYS A 616 22.06 -13.12 -11.28
N LEU A 617 22.80 -14.14 -10.86
CA LEU A 617 22.27 -15.52 -10.62
C LEU A 617 22.22 -15.93 -9.15
N PHE A 618 22.88 -15.19 -8.26
CA PHE A 618 23.08 -15.58 -6.85
C PHE A 618 22.42 -14.55 -5.91
N PRO A 619 21.10 -14.58 -5.72
CA PRO A 619 20.42 -13.67 -4.81
C PRO A 619 20.79 -13.97 -3.35
N ARG A 620 21.09 -12.92 -2.58
CA ARG A 620 21.51 -13.02 -1.18
C ARG A 620 20.52 -12.39 -0.22
N LEU A 621 19.94 -11.24 -0.58
CA LEU A 621 18.97 -10.51 0.23
C LEU A 621 17.81 -10.06 -0.65
N ILE A 622 16.60 -10.10 -0.11
CA ILE A 622 15.37 -9.67 -0.78
C ILE A 622 14.59 -8.77 0.19
N SER A 623 14.11 -7.64 -0.32
CA SER A 623 13.18 -6.76 0.38
C SER A 623 12.04 -6.35 -0.54
N VAL A 624 10.83 -6.30 0.01
CA VAL A 624 9.59 -6.01 -0.73
C VAL A 624 8.85 -4.89 -0.04
N SER A 625 8.48 -3.87 -0.81
CA SER A 625 7.62 -2.78 -0.35
C SER A 625 6.13 -3.11 -0.57
N SER A 626 5.27 -2.54 0.27
CA SER A 626 3.82 -2.47 0.07
C SER A 626 3.41 -1.78 -1.24
N GLU A 627 4.24 -0.87 -1.77
CA GLU A 627 4.03 -0.21 -3.07
C GLU A 627 4.41 -1.10 -4.27
N GLY A 628 5.01 -2.27 -4.02
CA GLY A 628 5.33 -3.25 -5.06
C GLY A 628 6.71 -3.15 -5.68
N HIS A 629 7.63 -2.40 -5.04
CA HIS A 629 9.06 -2.46 -5.33
C HIS A 629 9.67 -3.72 -4.73
N CYS A 630 10.38 -4.48 -5.56
CA CYS A 630 11.06 -5.71 -5.19
C CYS A 630 12.57 -5.51 -5.37
N ILE A 631 13.28 -5.26 -4.29
CA ILE A 631 14.72 -5.03 -4.32
C ILE A 631 15.44 -6.33 -4.01
N ILE A 632 16.29 -6.74 -4.96
CA ILE A 632 17.11 -7.94 -4.86
C ILE A 632 18.58 -7.52 -4.86
N TYR A 633 19.31 -8.03 -3.88
CA TYR A 633 20.76 -7.93 -3.80
C TYR A 633 21.40 -9.26 -4.21
N TYR A 634 22.25 -9.21 -5.23
CA TYR A 634 23.00 -10.34 -5.75
C TYR A 634 24.45 -10.34 -5.25
N GLU A 635 25.09 -11.50 -5.33
CA GLU A 635 26.52 -11.61 -5.09
C GLU A 635 27.34 -10.65 -5.99
N ARG A 636 28.48 -10.19 -5.49
CA ARG A 636 29.35 -9.15 -6.10
C ARG A 636 28.79 -7.72 -6.06
N GLY A 637 27.88 -7.39 -5.13
CA GLY A 637 27.53 -6.00 -4.85
C GLY A 637 26.44 -5.42 -5.75
N ARG A 638 25.68 -6.25 -6.47
CA ARG A 638 24.69 -5.78 -7.47
C ARG A 638 23.29 -5.72 -6.89
N PHE A 639 22.66 -4.56 -7.03
CA PHE A 639 21.27 -4.32 -6.69
C PHE A 639 20.42 -4.26 -7.96
N SER A 640 19.24 -4.84 -7.90
CA SER A 640 18.23 -4.70 -8.95
C SER A 640 16.87 -4.43 -8.32
N ASN A 641 16.18 -3.42 -8.82
CA ASN A 641 14.81 -3.11 -8.43
C ASN A 641 13.88 -3.64 -9.53
N PHE A 642 13.00 -4.56 -9.17
CA PHE A 642 11.96 -5.09 -10.03
C PHE A 642 10.58 -4.58 -9.60
N SER A 643 9.69 -4.39 -10.56
CA SER A 643 8.26 -4.31 -10.27
C SER A 643 7.71 -5.68 -9.90
N ILE A 644 6.60 -5.72 -9.17
CA ILE A 644 5.82 -6.95 -8.94
C ILE A 644 5.45 -7.69 -10.22
N ASN A 645 5.34 -6.98 -11.35
CA ASN A 645 5.02 -7.57 -12.64
C ASN A 645 6.25 -8.15 -13.37
N GLY A 646 7.44 -8.06 -12.77
CA GLY A 646 8.67 -8.66 -13.27
C GLY A 646 9.50 -7.77 -14.19
N LYS A 647 9.16 -6.48 -14.31
CA LYS A 647 9.95 -5.54 -15.10
C LYS A 647 11.12 -5.00 -14.27
N LEU A 648 12.33 -5.03 -14.83
CA LEU A 648 13.50 -4.38 -14.23
C LEU A 648 13.36 -2.85 -14.34
N LEU A 649 13.33 -2.18 -13.19
CA LEU A 649 13.18 -0.73 -13.08
C LEU A 649 14.54 -0.02 -13.10
N ALA A 650 15.46 -0.45 -12.23
CA ALA A 650 16.79 0.11 -12.06
C ALA A 650 17.81 -0.92 -11.57
N GLN A 651 19.08 -0.62 -11.76
CA GLN A 651 20.21 -1.43 -11.33
C GLN A 651 21.32 -0.53 -10.77
N MET A 652 22.03 -1.03 -9.75
CA MET A 652 23.19 -0.37 -9.14
C MET A 652 24.24 -1.43 -8.79
N GLU A 653 25.52 -1.05 -8.80
CA GLU A 653 26.63 -1.87 -8.32
C GLU A 653 27.40 -1.09 -7.24
N ILE A 654 27.51 -1.70 -6.06
CA ILE A 654 28.23 -1.16 -4.90
C ILE A 654 29.45 -2.02 -4.64
N ASN A 655 30.61 -1.39 -4.40
CA ASN A 655 31.85 -2.05 -3.99
C ASN A 655 31.89 -2.32 -2.47
N ASP A 656 30.83 -2.92 -1.92
CA ASP A 656 30.74 -3.36 -0.53
C ASP A 656 29.96 -4.67 -0.46
N SER A 657 30.32 -5.54 0.48
CA SER A 657 29.55 -6.73 0.80
C SER A 657 28.40 -6.38 1.74
N THR A 658 27.29 -5.93 1.15
CA THR A 658 26.06 -5.64 1.90
C THR A 658 25.57 -6.89 2.63
N ARG A 659 25.27 -6.74 3.93
CA ARG A 659 24.76 -7.82 4.80
C ARG A 659 23.34 -7.57 5.27
N ALA A 660 22.91 -6.31 5.30
CA ALA A 660 21.57 -5.92 5.69
C ALA A 660 21.03 -4.87 4.71
N ILE A 661 19.78 -5.05 4.32
CA ILE A 661 19.01 -4.10 3.51
C ILE A 661 17.68 -3.87 4.19
N LEU A 662 17.15 -2.66 4.07
CA LEU A 662 15.86 -2.32 4.61
C LEU A 662 15.17 -1.27 3.73
N LEU A 663 13.89 -1.48 3.48
CA LEU A 663 13.02 -0.53 2.78
C LEU A 663 12.21 0.27 3.80
N SER A 664 12.03 1.57 3.55
CA SER A 664 11.03 2.38 4.25
C SER A 664 9.63 1.83 4.00
N SER A 665 8.67 2.13 4.88
CA SER A 665 7.30 1.59 4.73
C SER A 665 6.58 2.13 3.51
N ASP A 666 6.98 3.32 3.04
CA ASP A 666 6.50 3.93 1.80
C ASP A 666 7.23 3.39 0.56
N GLY A 667 8.24 2.51 0.70
CA GLY A 667 8.99 1.95 -0.41
C GLY A 667 9.88 2.93 -1.18
N GLN A 668 9.94 4.21 -0.80
CA GLN A 668 10.67 5.23 -1.56
C GLN A 668 12.16 5.25 -1.26
N ASN A 669 12.56 4.83 -0.06
CA ASN A 669 13.93 4.88 0.41
C ASN A 669 14.46 3.49 0.76
N LEU A 670 15.68 3.20 0.33
CA LEU A 670 16.44 2.00 0.65
C LEU A 670 17.59 2.36 1.57
N VAL A 671 17.73 1.63 2.66
CA VAL A 671 18.86 1.73 3.58
C VAL A 671 19.73 0.48 3.44
N THR A 672 21.03 0.67 3.24
CA THR A 672 22.01 -0.41 3.10
C THR A 672 23.08 -0.37 4.18
N GLY A 673 23.51 -1.54 4.62
CA GLY A 673 24.58 -1.71 5.61
C GLY A 673 25.47 -2.91 5.26
N GLY A 674 26.77 -2.68 5.18
CA GLY A 674 27.76 -3.67 4.73
C GLY A 674 28.95 -3.85 5.66
N ASP A 675 29.99 -4.49 5.14
CA ASP A 675 31.21 -4.81 5.88
C ASP A 675 32.08 -3.56 6.13
N ASN A 676 31.89 -2.49 5.34
CA ASN A 676 32.55 -1.20 5.53
C ASN A 676 32.08 -0.45 6.79
N GLY A 677 31.00 -0.88 7.45
CA GLY A 677 30.49 -0.26 8.67
C GLY A 677 29.80 1.10 8.47
N VAL A 678 29.40 1.40 7.23
CA VAL A 678 28.70 2.64 6.87
C VAL A 678 27.24 2.33 6.55
N VAL A 679 26.33 3.16 7.05
CA VAL A 679 24.92 3.14 6.66
C VAL A 679 24.70 4.15 5.55
N GLU A 680 24.14 3.71 4.44
CA GLU A 680 23.86 4.56 3.28
C GLU A 680 22.35 4.55 2.99
N VAL A 681 21.83 5.72 2.64
CA VAL A 681 20.41 5.92 2.27
C VAL A 681 20.34 6.27 0.80
N TRP A 682 19.53 5.49 0.08
CA TRP A 682 19.34 5.55 -1.36
C TRP A 682 17.86 5.79 -1.67
N GLN A 683 17.59 6.44 -2.79
CA GLN A 683 16.26 6.46 -3.37
C GLN A 683 16.01 5.11 -4.05
N ALA A 684 14.93 4.41 -3.70
CA ALA A 684 14.67 3.04 -4.14
C ALA A 684 14.41 2.92 -5.65
N CYS A 685 13.81 3.94 -6.29
CA CYS A 685 13.43 3.87 -7.70
C CYS A 685 14.64 3.85 -8.64
N ASP A 686 15.58 4.77 -8.46
CA ASP A 686 16.72 5.00 -9.36
C ASP A 686 18.08 4.71 -8.71
N PHE A 687 18.09 4.29 -7.45
CA PHE A 687 19.31 4.12 -6.65
C PHE A 687 20.17 5.38 -6.58
N LYS A 688 19.54 6.56 -6.52
CA LYS A 688 20.26 7.81 -6.27
C LYS A 688 20.64 7.89 -4.78
N GLN A 689 21.92 8.07 -4.50
CA GLN A 689 22.40 8.23 -3.12
C GLN A 689 21.87 9.54 -2.52
N LEU A 690 21.21 9.46 -1.37
CA LEU A 690 20.62 10.61 -0.67
C LEU A 690 21.49 11.05 0.51
N TYR A 691 21.97 10.10 1.32
CA TYR A 691 22.72 10.40 2.54
C TYR A 691 23.66 9.27 2.93
N ILE A 692 24.76 9.61 3.62
CA ILE A 692 25.70 8.66 4.22
C ILE A 692 25.85 9.04 5.69
N TYR A 693 25.63 8.08 6.58
CA TYR A 693 25.86 8.25 8.01
C TYR A 693 27.34 8.11 8.37
N PRO A 694 27.78 8.68 9.51
CA PRO A 694 29.13 8.47 10.03
C PRO A 694 29.47 6.98 10.16
N GLY A 695 30.70 6.61 9.79
CA GLY A 695 31.18 5.23 9.88
C GLY A 695 31.18 4.71 11.32
N CYS A 696 30.78 3.45 11.46
CA CYS A 696 30.72 2.75 12.74
C CYS A 696 32.04 2.04 13.09
N ASP A 697 32.08 1.45 14.29
CA ASP A 697 33.25 0.72 14.81
C ASP A 697 33.51 -0.64 14.13
N ALA A 698 32.52 -1.22 13.46
CA ALA A 698 32.61 -2.52 12.82
C ALA A 698 31.66 -2.64 11.62
N GLY A 699 31.67 -3.78 10.92
CA GLY A 699 30.70 -4.08 9.86
C GLY A 699 29.29 -4.26 10.40
N ILE A 700 28.29 -3.84 9.63
CA ILE A 700 26.87 -3.97 9.98
C ILE A 700 26.40 -5.38 9.59
N ARG A 701 25.57 -6.00 10.43
CA ARG A 701 25.10 -7.40 10.25
C ARG A 701 23.59 -7.52 10.18
N ALA A 702 22.87 -6.65 10.89
CA ALA A 702 21.42 -6.58 10.87
C ALA A 702 20.97 -5.14 11.07
N MET A 703 19.79 -4.81 10.55
CA MET A 703 19.18 -3.49 10.72
C MET A 703 17.66 -3.63 10.82
N ASP A 704 17.03 -2.74 11.57
CA ASP A 704 15.56 -2.59 11.56
C ASP A 704 15.16 -1.13 11.84
N LEU A 705 13.95 -0.74 11.40
CA LEU A 705 13.38 0.59 11.64
C LEU A 705 12.36 0.56 12.77
N SER A 706 12.31 1.63 13.55
CA SER A 706 11.19 1.89 14.45
C SER A 706 9.89 2.08 13.65
N HIS A 707 8.75 1.77 14.27
CA HIS A 707 7.43 1.90 13.65
C HIS A 707 7.12 3.33 13.14
N ASP A 708 7.63 4.36 13.82
CA ASP A 708 7.49 5.76 13.41
C ASP A 708 8.46 6.19 12.31
N GLN A 709 9.33 5.28 11.84
CA GLN A 709 10.36 5.51 10.82
C GLN A 709 11.31 6.65 11.13
N ARG A 710 11.57 6.89 12.43
CA ARG A 710 12.48 7.94 12.88
C ARG A 710 13.79 7.46 13.45
N THR A 711 13.85 6.20 13.86
CA THR A 711 15.04 5.60 14.45
C THR A 711 15.42 4.35 13.67
N LEU A 712 16.62 4.36 13.12
CA LEU A 712 17.24 3.18 12.52
C LEU A 712 18.11 2.50 13.57
N ILE A 713 17.91 1.21 13.76
CA ILE A 713 18.66 0.41 14.74
C ILE A 713 19.53 -0.58 13.98
N THR A 714 20.83 -0.55 14.26
CA THR A 714 21.82 -1.38 13.57
C THR A 714 22.53 -2.29 14.55
N GLY A 715 22.71 -3.55 14.17
CA GLY A 715 23.46 -4.57 14.88
C GLY A 715 24.84 -4.76 14.25
N MET A 716 25.88 -4.61 15.05
CA MET A 716 27.27 -4.58 14.60
C MET A 716 27.97 -5.93 14.78
N ALA A 717 29.02 -6.16 13.98
CA ALA A 717 29.90 -7.32 14.12
C ALA A 717 30.71 -7.30 15.44
N SER A 718 30.94 -6.13 16.03
CA SER A 718 31.59 -5.97 17.34
C SER A 718 30.72 -6.38 18.54
N GLY A 719 29.43 -6.65 18.31
CA GLY A 719 28.45 -6.84 19.39
C GLY A 719 27.85 -5.53 19.92
N SER A 720 28.08 -4.41 19.22
CA SER A 720 27.44 -3.13 19.51
C SER A 720 26.08 -3.02 18.80
N ILE A 721 25.17 -2.23 19.37
CA ILE A 721 23.95 -1.73 18.73
C ILE A 721 24.09 -0.22 18.61
N VAL A 722 23.91 0.31 17.39
CA VAL A 722 23.91 1.76 17.15
C VAL A 722 22.53 2.19 16.67
N ALA A 723 21.95 3.21 17.32
CA ALA A 723 20.70 3.81 16.92
C ALA A 723 20.95 5.16 16.25
N PHE A 724 20.48 5.32 15.01
CA PHE A 724 20.57 6.54 14.21
C PHE A 724 19.23 7.26 14.15
N ASN A 725 19.29 8.59 14.08
CA ASN A 725 18.12 9.40 13.76
C ASN A 725 17.96 9.44 12.23
N ILE A 726 16.78 9.08 11.73
CA ILE A 726 16.47 9.11 10.30
C ILE A 726 15.18 9.90 10.09
N ASP A 727 15.20 10.84 9.16
CA ASP A 727 13.98 11.56 8.76
C ASP A 727 13.89 11.53 7.24
N PHE A 728 13.10 10.58 6.73
CA PHE A 728 12.86 10.42 5.31
C PHE A 728 12.23 11.68 4.67
N ASN A 729 11.55 12.53 5.45
CA ASN A 729 10.98 13.77 4.93
C ASN A 729 12.04 14.82 4.57
N ARG A 730 13.25 14.74 5.15
CA ARG A 730 14.35 15.65 4.82
C ARG A 730 14.74 15.57 3.35
N TRP A 731 14.55 14.40 2.74
CA TRP A 731 14.90 14.14 1.34
C TRP A 731 13.68 14.13 0.42
N HIS A 732 12.49 14.41 0.95
CA HIS A 732 11.31 14.62 0.13
C HIS A 732 11.53 15.86 -0.76
N TYR A 733 11.11 15.78 -2.03
CA TYR A 733 11.34 16.81 -3.06
C TYR A 733 10.99 18.24 -2.60
N GLU A 734 9.93 18.40 -1.79
CA GLU A 734 9.52 19.72 -1.27
C GLU A 734 10.51 20.34 -0.29
N HIS A 735 11.34 19.54 0.41
CA HIS A 735 12.27 20.01 1.43
C HIS A 735 13.64 20.40 0.84
N GLN A 736 14.07 19.78 -0.27
CA GLN A 736 15.34 20.11 -0.94
C GLN A 736 15.33 21.47 -1.65
N ASN A 737 14.15 21.97 -2.03
CA ASN A 737 14.02 23.19 -2.84
C ASN A 737 13.38 24.38 -2.08
N ARG A 738 12.83 24.17 -0.86
CA ARG A 738 12.27 25.25 -0.03
C ARG A 738 13.25 25.88 0.96
N TYR A 739 14.38 25.23 1.20
CA TYR A 739 15.45 25.64 2.10
C TYR A 739 16.79 25.32 1.46
#